data_AF-A0A7X8Z2C4-F1
#
_entry.id   AF-A0A7X8Z2C4-F1
#
_cell.length_a   1.000
_cell.length_b   1.000
_cell.length_c   1.000
_cell.angle_alpha   90.00
_cell.angle_beta   90.00
_cell.angle_gamma   90.00
#
_symmetry.space_group_name_H-M   'P 1'
#
loop_
_entity.id
_entity.type
_entity.pdbx_description
1 polymer ?
#
loop_
_entity_poly.entity_id
_entity_poly.type
_entity_poly.pdbx_seq_one_letter_code
_entity_poly.pdbx_strand_id
1 'polypeptide(L)'
;MSRQACNPLVTRVRRSSAFEATAFVLAGALAVLVGSCVPPDGLEPEDGYTITVTVMPEGGGIVALDPAQDTYAAGAPVTLAATPAAGFRFERWEGDAAGATNPLPLTINANVQIQAVFVAIDEGTGDITINKNLRVLPDTVEIIVDADGQATLTGSEVPASIAPGTLLLSTRGEGRLLRVISPAISNGEQTTVATEQAALTDLIQNGTLEFSVPFDPDDVVLETAGMALPDNMKQVRLTRGNRGMASLTFTDHSISLDGWGKVTLDQLTIDFSPDFDFTAEIEDSSLKHLRLTAGTDFHLGLGVSVEAYKVSELISKETTIAKAKWPNPFGFIYIVGGPPIIYQAFLEVAIGAEVVFGDMGTITAGMDFNAGATLGAEYTKGEGWIPIAERTLTVTPHTPEWGITPITARIYVKPKFGMTFFGVVGPSLSWKEYLELAGTYRDGVLGAELGRGSKCDFNLKFAIIDGLPSYTYSHNLFKARQVLLARMLADVDPAGLGTAAISPKDLIWDLYLFNQSLNMTAQPNTGYEVAGWTVRNLMSGSSQTLHAATLSGQPVDASKLFIAGIVPEGMGDSWTGAGTGTGLPTYTVTTEVFPPGAGEIQLFPGTGPYPWGINVLVAAQPAAGFEFHHWEGSLTGDELTGVLEMTTNRSVRAIFASNPPRTLYVPSQYPTLQAALNAATYNDIIHVEAGTHSGDGFHEIIIPRDHVVIEGAGPDTTIIDLADAARLGWLHGTHVTFRNLQIYRGSGNFGGALRLSGNANVAFNNCTFRACQARDGGAVHVSDGGTLVSFTNCRFESNHATSSGGAVNLANVPKDEDHVPILTNCTFVGNTAGSSGGGIAANQCRLIDCTFAQNSAFTGGGGAFAANAILTDCVFTDNTAQNGAGVSAREYSTITGCVFARNIAERDGGGIKAANGVSIQNCVLDANQAGEDGGGIHANIVSEGKPLFIVGCVFTENSAGKDGGGIWCDGTEVSQVELIDNTAGQRGGGIRASYSRIHSGFLLRNRAGTAGNAFYSQGGGIYLEQSNVTNCQLTSNEAIEGDGGGIFVQGSLSDIAVTSVIADVYAAYNTARNGGGLGSDKDVYVLSSSFMDNEASYRGGGIYAIGQAERWYPLVSLCQIENNSAPQGGGAHIAEGDIMASTITGNVASQWGGGLSLFKSTASQCTVNDNTATTGGGGIWTGMGCSILDCVVTDNTLTDSASTGGGGIACAGGTVVSGMTVHGNSPTNCNSDCPACP
;
A
#
# COMPACT_ATOMS: atom_id res chain seq x y z
N MET A 1 -37.31 -33.52 -25.87
CA MET A 1 -38.23 -33.45 -24.70
C MET A 1 -37.33 -33.37 -23.47
N SER A 2 -37.48 -32.48 -22.49
CA SER A 2 -38.40 -31.34 -22.31
C SER A 2 -37.98 -30.45 -21.11
N ARG A 3 -37.98 -29.12 -21.28
CA ARG A 3 -38.10 -28.04 -20.25
C ARG A 3 -36.96 -27.89 -19.21
N GLN A 4 -36.29 -26.73 -19.11
CA GLN A 4 -36.71 -25.41 -18.54
C GLN A 4 -36.83 -25.44 -17.00
N ALA A 5 -36.38 -24.45 -16.21
CA ALA A 5 -35.72 -23.14 -16.42
C ALA A 5 -34.84 -22.82 -15.16
N CYS A 6 -34.24 -21.65 -14.87
CA CYS A 6 -34.40 -20.28 -15.37
C CYS A 6 -33.19 -19.40 -14.97
N ASN A 7 -32.76 -18.46 -15.82
CA ASN A 7 -31.94 -17.30 -15.43
C ASN A 7 -32.24 -16.14 -16.41
N PRO A 8 -32.67 -14.93 -15.97
CA PRO A 8 -33.04 -13.85 -16.89
C PRO A 8 -32.04 -12.69 -16.88
N LEU A 9 -31.19 -12.62 -17.91
CA LEU A 9 -30.59 -11.34 -18.35
C LEU A 9 -31.62 -10.59 -19.21
N VAL A 10 -31.93 -9.35 -18.84
CA VAL A 10 -32.89 -8.52 -19.59
C VAL A 10 -32.17 -7.66 -20.61
N THR A 11 -32.18 -8.10 -21.87
CA THR A 11 -31.99 -7.21 -23.03
C THR A 11 -33.32 -6.57 -23.39
N ARG A 12 -33.36 -5.24 -23.64
CA ARG A 12 -34.52 -4.62 -24.28
C ARG A 12 -34.24 -3.35 -25.10
N VAL A 13 -33.67 -3.56 -26.29
CA VAL A 13 -33.82 -2.61 -27.41
C VAL A 13 -35.32 -2.43 -27.75
N ARG A 14 -35.75 -1.19 -28.03
CA ARG A 14 -37.00 -0.91 -28.76
C ARG A 14 -36.72 -0.13 -30.04
N ARG A 15 -37.33 -0.59 -31.14
CA ARG A 15 -37.31 0.04 -32.48
C ARG A 15 -38.58 0.83 -32.76
N SER A 16 -38.47 1.88 -33.57
CA SER A 16 -39.43 2.26 -34.63
C SER A 16 -38.82 3.43 -35.45
N SER A 17 -38.27 3.22 -36.67
CA SER A 17 -38.96 3.25 -37.99
C SER A 17 -39.54 4.63 -38.36
N ALA A 18 -39.29 5.25 -39.53
CA ALA A 18 -38.71 4.83 -40.82
C ALA A 18 -38.01 6.06 -41.49
N PHE A 19 -37.14 5.95 -42.50
CA PHE A 19 -37.49 5.66 -43.90
C PHE A 19 -36.28 5.22 -44.75
N GLU A 20 -36.55 4.35 -45.71
CA GLU A 20 -35.64 3.74 -46.68
C GLU A 20 -35.10 4.71 -47.75
N ALA A 21 -33.80 4.58 -48.07
CA ALA A 21 -33.26 4.79 -49.42
C ALA A 21 -32.01 3.92 -49.67
N THR A 22 -32.10 3.06 -50.69
CA THR A 22 -31.04 2.28 -51.39
C THR A 22 -29.84 3.11 -51.87
N ALA A 23 -28.64 2.60 -52.20
CA ALA A 23 -27.93 1.30 -52.11
C ALA A 23 -26.46 1.49 -52.61
N PHE A 24 -25.64 0.40 -52.73
CA PHE A 24 -24.18 0.35 -53.05
C PHE A 24 -23.24 0.68 -51.86
N VAL A 25 -22.20 -0.09 -51.48
CA VAL A 25 -21.64 -1.38 -51.94
C VAL A 25 -21.27 -2.26 -50.73
N LEU A 26 -21.54 -3.58 -50.79
CA LEU A 26 -20.83 -4.57 -49.97
C LEU A 26 -20.60 -5.86 -50.76
N ALA A 27 -19.51 -5.94 -51.53
CA ALA A 27 -18.90 -7.20 -52.01
C ALA A 27 -17.61 -6.91 -52.81
N GLY A 28 -16.46 -7.38 -52.31
CA GLY A 28 -15.26 -7.55 -53.14
C GLY A 28 -13.95 -7.12 -52.50
N ALA A 29 -13.26 -8.06 -51.83
CA ALA A 29 -11.79 -8.21 -51.88
C ALA A 29 -11.34 -9.42 -51.04
N LEU A 30 -11.35 -10.62 -51.64
CA LEU A 30 -10.44 -11.68 -51.22
C LEU A 30 -9.80 -12.29 -52.48
N ALA A 31 -8.46 -12.32 -52.46
CA ALA A 31 -7.54 -12.98 -53.38
C ALA A 31 -7.15 -12.30 -54.72
N VAL A 32 -5.84 -12.43 -54.98
CA VAL A 32 -5.07 -12.27 -56.23
C VAL A 32 -4.66 -10.86 -56.67
N LEU A 33 -3.41 -10.52 -56.34
CA LEU A 33 -2.50 -9.91 -57.31
C LEU A 33 -1.05 -10.36 -57.04
N VAL A 34 -0.52 -11.18 -57.96
CA VAL A 34 0.90 -11.56 -58.00
C VAL A 34 1.50 -10.96 -59.26
N GLY A 35 2.51 -10.11 -59.11
CA GLY A 35 3.62 -9.98 -60.05
C GLY A 35 3.62 -8.82 -61.08
N SER A 36 4.61 -7.93 -60.92
CA SER A 36 5.34 -7.17 -61.96
C SER A 36 4.60 -6.08 -62.77
N CYS A 37 5.19 -4.97 -63.24
CA CYS A 37 6.50 -4.27 -63.06
C CYS A 37 6.35 -2.85 -63.72
N VAL A 38 7.23 -1.84 -63.64
CA VAL A 38 8.67 -1.68 -63.31
C VAL A 38 8.83 -0.32 -62.55
N PRO A 39 9.78 -0.14 -61.60
CA PRO A 39 9.98 1.16 -60.94
C PRO A 39 10.71 2.19 -61.85
N PRO A 40 10.52 3.51 -61.64
CA PRO A 40 11.47 4.52 -62.09
C PRO A 40 12.74 4.46 -61.24
N ASP A 41 13.91 4.49 -61.87
CA ASP A 41 15.19 4.40 -61.18
C ASP A 41 15.48 5.61 -60.27
N GLY A 42 15.95 5.31 -59.05
CA GLY A 42 17.14 5.97 -58.50
C GLY A 42 16.96 7.28 -57.73
N LEU A 43 16.41 7.19 -56.51
CA LEU A 43 17.00 7.82 -55.32
C LEU A 43 17.04 6.79 -54.18
N GLU A 44 17.92 7.02 -53.20
CA GLU A 44 18.50 6.01 -52.29
C GLU A 44 17.50 5.43 -51.26
N PRO A 45 17.76 4.22 -50.70
CA PRO A 45 16.89 3.64 -49.67
C PRO A 45 16.95 4.49 -48.38
N GLU A 46 15.82 4.70 -47.72
CA GLU A 46 15.84 5.28 -46.37
C GLU A 46 16.48 4.29 -45.40
N ASP A 47 17.63 4.68 -44.85
CA ASP A 47 18.41 3.88 -43.89
C ASP A 47 17.61 3.67 -42.60
N GLY A 48 16.97 2.51 -42.49
CA GLY A 48 16.46 2.02 -41.21
C GLY A 48 17.59 1.84 -40.20
N TYR A 49 17.34 2.13 -38.93
CA TYR A 49 18.36 2.12 -37.90
C TYR A 49 18.82 0.69 -37.56
N THR A 50 20.11 0.53 -37.34
CA THR A 50 20.76 -0.75 -37.02
C THR A 50 21.06 -0.87 -35.54
N ILE A 51 20.98 -2.09 -35.00
CA ILE A 51 21.44 -2.41 -33.64
C ILE A 51 22.67 -3.30 -33.75
N THR A 52 23.83 -2.79 -33.32
CA THR A 52 25.06 -3.57 -33.21
C THR A 52 25.21 -4.06 -31.78
N VAL A 53 25.16 -5.37 -31.56
CA VAL A 53 25.41 -5.96 -30.23
C VAL A 53 26.76 -6.68 -30.20
N THR A 54 27.55 -6.41 -29.16
CA THR A 54 28.82 -7.11 -28.89
C THR A 54 28.79 -7.79 -27.52
N VAL A 55 29.69 -8.75 -27.29
CA VAL A 55 29.78 -9.56 -26.07
C VAL A 55 31.20 -9.48 -25.53
N MET A 56 31.37 -9.13 -24.25
CA MET A 56 32.68 -9.06 -23.59
C MET A 56 32.69 -9.87 -22.27
N PRO A 57 33.67 -10.77 -22.04
CA PRO A 57 34.64 -11.26 -23.02
C PRO A 57 33.96 -12.04 -24.15
N GLU A 58 34.59 -12.09 -25.31
CA GLU A 58 34.05 -12.80 -26.48
C GLU A 58 33.83 -14.29 -26.14
N GLY A 59 32.58 -14.76 -26.27
CA GLY A 59 32.16 -16.09 -25.85
C GLY A 59 31.56 -16.19 -24.44
N GLY A 60 31.49 -15.10 -23.67
CA GLY A 60 30.84 -15.06 -22.34
C GLY A 60 29.31 -15.21 -22.36
N GLY A 61 28.69 -15.11 -23.54
CA GLY A 61 27.25 -15.30 -23.74
C GLY A 61 26.80 -15.04 -25.17
N ILE A 62 25.49 -15.05 -25.38
CA ILE A 62 24.83 -14.65 -26.63
C ILE A 62 23.75 -13.60 -26.32
N VAL A 63 23.35 -12.81 -27.32
CA VAL A 63 22.23 -11.88 -27.22
C VAL A 63 21.24 -12.14 -28.34
N ALA A 64 19.96 -12.29 -27.99
CA ALA A 64 18.85 -12.37 -28.93
C ALA A 64 18.11 -11.01 -28.96
N LEU A 65 17.54 -10.67 -30.12
CA LEU A 65 16.68 -9.51 -30.30
C LEU A 65 15.26 -9.99 -30.65
N ASP A 66 14.24 -9.34 -30.09
CA ASP A 66 12.84 -9.60 -30.42
C ASP A 66 12.07 -8.29 -30.64
N PRO A 67 11.49 -8.05 -31.84
CA PRO A 67 11.67 -8.85 -33.07
C PRO A 67 13.09 -8.70 -33.64
N ALA A 68 13.72 -9.77 -34.09
CA ALA A 68 15.00 -9.68 -34.81
C ALA A 68 14.81 -9.18 -36.25
N GLN A 69 15.35 -8.00 -36.56
CA GLN A 69 15.35 -7.39 -37.90
C GLN A 69 16.74 -6.84 -38.25
N ASP A 70 17.09 -6.81 -39.54
CA ASP A 70 18.37 -6.26 -40.03
C ASP A 70 18.43 -4.72 -39.86
N THR A 71 17.29 -4.06 -39.99
CA THR A 71 17.09 -2.63 -39.74
C THR A 71 15.71 -2.39 -39.11
N TYR A 72 15.58 -1.31 -38.34
CA TYR A 72 14.37 -0.93 -37.60
C TYR A 72 13.92 0.49 -37.98
N ALA A 73 12.60 0.71 -38.03
CA ALA A 73 12.03 2.05 -38.22
C ALA A 73 12.20 2.91 -36.95
N ALA A 74 12.19 4.24 -37.12
CA ALA A 74 12.15 5.18 -36.00
C ALA A 74 10.94 4.90 -35.09
N GLY A 75 11.16 4.81 -33.78
CA GLY A 75 10.14 4.50 -32.79
C GLY A 75 9.83 3.00 -32.61
N ALA A 76 10.52 2.09 -33.31
CA ALA A 76 10.27 0.66 -33.19
C ALA A 76 10.71 0.12 -31.80
N PRO A 77 9.84 -0.64 -31.09
CA PRO A 77 10.21 -1.32 -29.85
C PRO A 77 10.99 -2.60 -30.17
N VAL A 78 12.12 -2.81 -29.49
CA VAL A 78 12.97 -4.00 -29.64
C VAL A 78 13.47 -4.42 -28.26
N THR A 79 13.42 -5.72 -27.97
CA THR A 79 13.88 -6.27 -26.69
C THR A 79 15.17 -7.06 -26.89
N LEU A 80 16.22 -6.76 -26.12
CA LEU A 80 17.50 -7.47 -26.14
C LEU A 80 17.59 -8.43 -24.93
N ALA A 81 17.73 -9.73 -25.19
CA ALA A 81 17.87 -10.75 -24.15
C ALA A 81 19.29 -11.35 -24.16
N ALA A 82 20.09 -11.05 -23.13
CA ALA A 82 21.40 -11.68 -22.92
C ALA A 82 21.26 -13.04 -22.23
N THR A 83 21.84 -14.08 -22.83
CA THR A 83 21.96 -15.41 -22.24
C THR A 83 23.44 -15.72 -22.00
N PRO A 84 23.92 -15.85 -20.75
CA PRO A 84 25.31 -16.17 -20.47
C PRO A 84 25.69 -17.57 -20.97
N ALA A 85 26.97 -17.73 -21.33
CA ALA A 85 27.58 -19.02 -21.59
C ALA A 85 27.97 -19.71 -20.26
N ALA A 86 28.20 -21.02 -20.31
CA ALA A 86 28.65 -21.77 -19.13
C ALA A 86 29.96 -21.20 -18.56
N GLY A 87 30.03 -21.01 -17.24
CA GLY A 87 31.16 -20.37 -16.56
C GLY A 87 31.13 -18.84 -16.55
N PHE A 88 30.05 -18.21 -17.01
CA PHE A 88 29.88 -16.75 -17.00
C PHE A 88 28.50 -16.36 -16.44
N ARG A 89 28.39 -15.14 -15.91
CA ARG A 89 27.09 -14.49 -15.66
C ARG A 89 26.98 -13.19 -16.44
N PHE A 90 25.76 -12.83 -16.83
CA PHE A 90 25.48 -11.50 -17.35
C PHE A 90 25.56 -10.49 -16.19
N GLU A 91 26.33 -9.43 -16.37
CA GLU A 91 26.58 -8.42 -15.32
C GLU A 91 25.82 -7.12 -15.63
N ARG A 92 25.94 -6.60 -16.86
CA ARG A 92 25.23 -5.39 -17.32
C ARG A 92 25.34 -5.19 -18.84
N TRP A 93 24.46 -4.34 -19.35
CA TRP A 93 24.62 -3.68 -20.64
C TRP A 93 25.48 -2.43 -20.49
N GLU A 94 26.28 -2.14 -21.52
CA GLU A 94 27.05 -0.90 -21.70
C GLU A 94 26.89 -0.37 -23.13
N GLY A 95 27.21 0.90 -23.35
CA GLY A 95 27.05 1.58 -24.65
C GLY A 95 25.84 2.51 -24.66
N ASP A 96 25.14 2.57 -25.78
CA ASP A 96 24.02 3.51 -26.01
C ASP A 96 22.78 3.23 -25.15
N ALA A 97 22.71 2.04 -24.54
CA ALA A 97 21.85 1.77 -23.40
C ALA A 97 22.63 0.94 -22.36
N ALA A 98 22.55 1.33 -21.10
CA ALA A 98 23.33 0.75 -20.01
C ALA A 98 22.47 0.45 -18.78
N GLY A 99 22.81 -0.60 -18.05
CA GLY A 99 22.08 -1.06 -16.86
C GLY A 99 22.05 -2.58 -16.74
N ALA A 100 21.55 -3.10 -15.61
CA ALA A 100 21.50 -4.53 -15.33
C ALA A 100 20.23 -5.25 -15.84
N THR A 101 19.21 -4.49 -16.29
CA THR A 101 17.90 -5.03 -16.70
C THR A 101 18.03 -5.94 -17.93
N ASN A 102 17.62 -7.20 -17.80
CA ASN A 102 17.69 -8.20 -18.86
C ASN A 102 16.43 -9.11 -18.79
N PRO A 103 15.58 -9.16 -19.83
CA PRO A 103 15.72 -8.49 -21.13
C PRO A 103 15.64 -6.96 -21.06
N LEU A 104 16.38 -6.27 -21.93
CA LEU A 104 16.44 -4.82 -22.04
C LEU A 104 15.47 -4.32 -23.13
N PRO A 105 14.39 -3.61 -22.80
CA PRO A 105 13.55 -2.96 -23.79
C PRO A 105 14.21 -1.69 -24.32
N LEU A 106 14.18 -1.50 -25.64
CA LEU A 106 14.68 -0.33 -26.35
C LEU A 106 13.61 0.22 -27.31
N THR A 107 13.66 1.52 -27.56
CA THR A 107 12.92 2.18 -28.63
C THR A 107 13.92 2.80 -29.60
N ILE A 108 13.96 2.31 -30.84
CA ILE A 108 15.03 2.63 -31.78
C ILE A 108 14.73 3.94 -32.51
N ASN A 109 15.52 4.98 -32.22
CA ASN A 109 15.42 6.31 -32.85
C ASN A 109 16.73 6.79 -33.50
N ALA A 110 17.77 5.95 -33.48
CA ALA A 110 19.07 6.14 -34.10
C ALA A 110 19.75 4.75 -34.24
N ASN A 111 20.90 4.67 -34.94
CA ASN A 111 21.76 3.49 -34.86
C ASN A 111 22.26 3.31 -33.41
N VAL A 112 22.23 2.07 -32.91
CA VAL A 112 22.51 1.75 -31.49
C VAL A 112 23.68 0.76 -31.41
N GLN A 113 24.69 1.03 -30.58
CA GLN A 113 25.75 0.11 -30.22
C GLN A 113 25.68 -0.24 -28.73
N ILE A 114 25.47 -1.52 -28.43
CA ILE A 114 25.35 -2.05 -27.07
C ILE A 114 26.32 -3.22 -26.89
N GLN A 115 26.91 -3.32 -25.71
CA GLN A 115 27.74 -4.44 -25.28
C GLN A 115 27.09 -5.15 -24.09
N ALA A 116 26.90 -6.46 -24.22
CA ALA A 116 26.61 -7.32 -23.08
C ALA A 116 27.93 -7.68 -22.38
N VAL A 117 28.09 -7.19 -21.14
CA VAL A 117 29.24 -7.50 -20.30
C VAL A 117 28.92 -8.70 -19.44
N PHE A 118 29.75 -9.73 -19.56
CA PHE A 118 29.70 -10.95 -18.80
C PHE A 118 30.94 -11.08 -17.92
N VAL A 119 30.76 -11.57 -16.71
CA VAL A 119 31.86 -11.80 -15.75
C VAL A 119 32.09 -13.30 -15.62
N ALA A 120 33.37 -13.70 -15.71
CA ALA A 120 33.78 -15.08 -15.48
C ALA A 120 33.45 -15.48 -14.04
N ILE A 121 32.89 -16.66 -13.89
CA ILE A 121 32.60 -17.28 -12.61
C ILE A 121 33.87 -18.06 -12.22
N ASP A 122 34.60 -17.59 -11.21
CA ASP A 122 35.77 -18.32 -10.70
C ASP A 122 35.33 -19.61 -9.99
N GLU A 123 35.63 -20.76 -10.60
CA GLU A 123 35.32 -22.08 -10.07
C GLU A 123 36.40 -22.56 -9.08
N GLY A 124 36.09 -22.49 -7.79
CA GLY A 124 36.83 -23.12 -6.70
C GLY A 124 36.39 -22.56 -5.34
N THR A 125 35.79 -23.31 -4.40
CA THR A 125 35.79 -24.77 -4.23
C THR A 125 34.50 -25.29 -3.59
N GLY A 126 33.98 -26.44 -4.05
CA GLY A 126 33.01 -27.26 -3.28
C GLY A 126 31.59 -27.30 -3.84
N ASP A 127 31.42 -27.85 -5.05
CA ASP A 127 30.15 -27.93 -5.82
C ASP A 127 28.89 -28.16 -4.98
N ILE A 128 27.96 -27.20 -5.03
CA ILE A 128 26.63 -27.32 -4.45
C ILE A 128 25.73 -28.14 -5.40
N THR A 129 25.36 -29.37 -5.01
CA THR A 129 24.43 -30.18 -5.83
C THR A 129 22.98 -29.91 -5.44
N ILE A 130 22.22 -29.25 -6.33
CA ILE A 130 20.80 -28.94 -6.13
C ILE A 130 19.91 -30.06 -6.71
N ASN A 131 18.77 -30.32 -6.06
CA ASN A 131 17.81 -31.32 -6.52
C ASN A 131 17.17 -30.93 -7.87
N LYS A 132 17.41 -31.77 -8.88
CA LYS A 132 16.98 -31.57 -10.28
C LYS A 132 15.47 -31.60 -10.51
N ASN A 133 14.68 -31.97 -9.50
CA ASN A 133 13.21 -31.97 -9.54
C ASN A 133 12.60 -30.67 -8.96
N LEU A 134 13.41 -29.65 -8.68
CA LEU A 134 12.95 -28.32 -8.27
C LEU A 134 12.30 -27.57 -9.45
N ARG A 135 11.17 -26.92 -9.17
CA ARG A 135 10.50 -25.97 -10.05
C ARG A 135 10.14 -24.72 -9.27
N VAL A 136 10.80 -23.61 -9.60
CA VAL A 136 10.48 -22.29 -9.07
C VAL A 136 9.25 -21.76 -9.80
N LEU A 137 8.28 -21.21 -9.05
CA LEU A 137 7.10 -20.55 -9.59
C LEU A 137 7.38 -19.04 -9.70
N PRO A 138 6.92 -18.37 -10.77
CA PRO A 138 7.01 -16.92 -10.89
C PRO A 138 6.10 -16.24 -9.85
N ASP A 139 6.39 -14.97 -9.54
CA ASP A 139 5.65 -14.14 -8.59
C ASP A 139 4.20 -13.83 -9.03
N THR A 140 3.90 -14.04 -10.31
CA THR A 140 2.55 -14.00 -10.91
C THR A 140 1.69 -15.23 -10.58
N VAL A 141 2.25 -16.28 -9.97
CA VAL A 141 1.53 -17.50 -9.57
C VAL A 141 1.38 -17.55 -8.05
N GLU A 142 0.14 -17.54 -7.59
CA GLU A 142 -0.23 -17.66 -6.18
C GLU A 142 -0.48 -19.12 -5.79
N ILE A 143 -0.12 -19.48 -4.56
CA ILE A 143 -0.29 -20.82 -4.01
C ILE A 143 -1.03 -20.76 -2.67
N ILE A 144 -2.16 -21.47 -2.58
CA ILE A 144 -2.95 -21.59 -1.36
C ILE A 144 -2.97 -23.07 -0.98
N VAL A 145 -2.43 -23.40 0.20
CA VAL A 145 -2.43 -24.76 0.74
C VAL A 145 -3.44 -24.86 1.87
N ASP A 146 -4.38 -25.80 1.77
CA ASP A 146 -5.35 -26.05 2.83
C ASP A 146 -4.79 -26.93 3.98
N ALA A 147 -5.60 -27.13 5.02
CA ALA A 147 -5.22 -27.91 6.20
C ALA A 147 -5.03 -29.42 5.92
N ASP A 148 -5.53 -29.92 4.78
CA ASP A 148 -5.41 -31.31 4.34
C ASP A 148 -4.22 -31.50 3.37
N GLY A 149 -3.43 -30.45 3.13
CA GLY A 149 -2.24 -30.46 2.28
C GLY A 149 -2.49 -30.30 0.79
N GLN A 150 -3.71 -29.94 0.35
CA GLN A 150 -3.97 -29.63 -1.07
C GLN A 150 -3.50 -28.21 -1.38
N ALA A 151 -2.53 -28.10 -2.28
CA ALA A 151 -2.10 -26.82 -2.84
C ALA A 151 -2.87 -26.50 -4.12
N THR A 152 -3.55 -25.36 -4.13
CA THR A 152 -4.20 -24.78 -5.31
C THR A 152 -3.32 -23.67 -5.87
N LEU A 153 -3.00 -23.77 -7.15
CA LEU A 153 -2.15 -22.84 -7.92
C LEU A 153 -3.03 -21.99 -8.84
N THR A 154 -2.87 -20.67 -8.79
CA THR A 154 -3.66 -19.70 -9.58
C THR A 154 -2.76 -18.61 -10.17
N GLY A 155 -2.98 -18.24 -11.44
CA GLY A 155 -2.17 -17.22 -12.13
C GLY A 155 -2.01 -17.50 -13.63
N SER A 156 -1.53 -16.52 -14.39
CA SER A 156 -1.42 -16.61 -15.87
C SER A 156 -0.36 -17.61 -16.36
N GLU A 157 0.57 -18.04 -15.50
CA GLU A 157 1.69 -18.93 -15.85
C GLU A 157 1.65 -20.28 -15.08
N VAL A 158 0.47 -20.69 -14.58
CA VAL A 158 0.33 -21.96 -13.86
C VAL A 158 0.71 -23.15 -14.76
N PRO A 159 1.63 -24.04 -14.34
CA PRO A 159 2.04 -25.18 -15.15
C PRO A 159 0.90 -26.16 -15.48
N ALA A 160 0.70 -26.43 -16.78
CA ALA A 160 -0.36 -27.31 -17.28
C ALA A 160 -0.29 -28.78 -16.79
N SER A 161 0.84 -29.22 -16.24
CA SER A 161 0.97 -30.50 -15.53
C SER A 161 2.16 -30.48 -14.57
N ILE A 162 1.98 -31.06 -13.38
CA ILE A 162 3.03 -31.22 -12.36
C ILE A 162 3.06 -32.69 -11.94
N ALA A 163 4.25 -33.27 -11.83
CA ALA A 163 4.44 -34.68 -11.54
C ALA A 163 4.55 -34.95 -10.03
N PRO A 164 4.08 -36.11 -9.54
CA PRO A 164 4.43 -36.57 -8.19
C PRO A 164 5.95 -36.66 -8.02
N GLY A 165 6.47 -36.10 -6.92
CA GLY A 165 7.89 -35.98 -6.61
C GLY A 165 8.54 -34.65 -7.01
N THR A 166 7.85 -33.76 -7.73
CA THR A 166 8.33 -32.39 -8.01
C THR A 166 8.36 -31.55 -6.73
N LEU A 167 9.41 -30.75 -6.54
CA LEU A 167 9.50 -29.72 -5.50
C LEU A 167 9.06 -28.38 -6.08
N LEU A 168 8.08 -27.73 -5.47
CA LEU A 168 7.58 -26.40 -5.85
C LEU A 168 8.10 -25.36 -4.86
N LEU A 169 8.62 -24.25 -5.37
CA LEU A 169 9.05 -23.09 -4.59
C LEU A 169 8.25 -21.85 -5.02
N SER A 170 7.50 -21.25 -4.09
CA SER A 170 6.75 -20.01 -4.31
C SER A 170 7.57 -18.78 -3.92
N THR A 171 7.54 -17.75 -4.77
CA THR A 171 8.16 -16.44 -4.56
C THR A 171 7.20 -15.41 -3.94
N ARG A 172 5.90 -15.70 -3.88
CA ARG A 172 4.85 -14.86 -3.26
C ARG A 172 4.35 -15.48 -1.94
N GLY A 173 4.05 -14.63 -0.95
CA GLY A 173 3.64 -15.05 0.40
C GLY A 173 4.83 -15.39 1.32
N GLU A 174 4.63 -16.22 2.34
CA GLU A 174 5.65 -16.61 3.34
C GLU A 174 6.87 -17.39 2.76
N GLY A 175 6.87 -17.72 1.47
CA GLY A 175 7.88 -18.54 0.82
C GLY A 175 7.76 -20.01 1.22
N ARG A 176 6.99 -20.80 0.45
CA ARG A 176 6.75 -22.23 0.74
C ARG A 176 7.51 -23.12 -0.24
N LEU A 177 8.21 -24.12 0.32
CA LEU A 177 8.82 -25.24 -0.41
C LEU A 177 8.01 -26.51 -0.15
N LEU A 178 7.35 -27.03 -1.20
CA LEU A 178 6.40 -28.14 -1.10
C LEU A 178 6.79 -29.29 -2.03
N ARG A 179 6.62 -30.54 -1.60
CA ARG A 179 6.73 -31.71 -2.48
C ARG A 179 5.34 -32.13 -2.94
N VAL A 180 5.15 -32.29 -4.24
CA VAL A 180 3.92 -32.82 -4.83
C VAL A 180 3.85 -34.33 -4.62
N ILE A 181 2.75 -34.83 -4.04
CA ILE A 181 2.54 -36.26 -3.72
C ILE A 181 1.45 -36.93 -4.57
N SER A 182 0.67 -36.18 -5.35
CA SER A 182 -0.33 -36.72 -6.29
C SER A 182 -0.28 -36.05 -7.68
N PRO A 183 -0.86 -36.66 -8.73
CA PRO A 183 -0.96 -36.02 -10.03
C PRO A 183 -1.82 -34.75 -9.99
N ALA A 184 -1.41 -33.72 -10.74
CA ALA A 184 -2.15 -32.48 -10.86
C ALA A 184 -3.52 -32.65 -11.53
N ILE A 185 -4.54 -31.96 -11.02
CA ILE A 185 -5.86 -31.81 -11.64
C ILE A 185 -6.00 -30.33 -12.02
N SER A 186 -6.21 -30.05 -13.31
CA SER A 186 -6.32 -28.68 -13.84
C SER A 186 -7.64 -28.48 -14.59
N ASN A 187 -8.21 -27.27 -14.49
CA ASN A 187 -9.44 -26.87 -15.18
C ASN A 187 -9.23 -25.75 -16.22
N GLY A 188 -8.01 -25.25 -16.39
CA GLY A 188 -7.65 -24.20 -17.34
C GLY A 188 -7.29 -22.84 -16.72
N GLU A 189 -7.81 -22.52 -15.53
CA GLU A 189 -7.46 -21.31 -14.76
C GLU A 189 -6.80 -21.64 -13.42
N GLN A 190 -7.06 -22.83 -12.88
CA GLN A 190 -6.52 -23.30 -11.61
C GLN A 190 -5.98 -24.73 -11.74
N THR A 191 -4.93 -25.04 -10.97
CA THR A 191 -4.36 -26.39 -10.89
C THR A 191 -4.19 -26.79 -9.43
N THR A 192 -4.80 -27.90 -9.03
CA THR A 192 -4.72 -28.44 -7.66
C THR A 192 -3.82 -29.67 -7.61
N VAL A 193 -2.96 -29.74 -6.61
CA VAL A 193 -2.03 -30.84 -6.33
C VAL A 193 -2.01 -31.15 -4.83
N ALA A 194 -2.06 -32.43 -4.45
CA ALA A 194 -1.76 -32.79 -3.07
C ALA A 194 -0.26 -32.59 -2.82
N THR A 195 0.09 -31.99 -1.69
CA THR A 195 1.45 -31.63 -1.31
C THR A 195 1.77 -31.96 0.14
N GLU A 196 3.05 -32.18 0.42
CA GLU A 196 3.63 -32.21 1.77
C GLU A 196 4.71 -31.12 1.89
N GLN A 197 5.05 -30.69 3.10
CA GLN A 197 6.13 -29.73 3.34
C GLN A 197 7.48 -30.40 3.03
N ALA A 198 8.36 -29.72 2.28
CA ALA A 198 9.69 -30.24 1.95
C ALA A 198 10.80 -29.60 2.79
N ALA A 199 11.87 -30.37 3.05
CA ALA A 199 13.00 -29.94 3.87
C ALA A 199 14.11 -29.29 3.04
N LEU A 200 15.01 -28.51 3.67
CA LEU A 200 16.19 -27.96 3.00
C LEU A 200 17.12 -29.06 2.45
N THR A 201 17.17 -30.23 3.08
CA THR A 201 17.90 -31.42 2.58
C THR A 201 17.26 -32.05 1.35
N ASP A 202 16.01 -31.72 1.02
CA ASP A 202 15.40 -32.09 -0.26
C ASP A 202 15.84 -31.15 -1.39
N LEU A 203 16.29 -29.93 -1.07
CA LEU A 203 16.71 -28.89 -2.01
C LEU A 203 18.21 -28.97 -2.31
N ILE A 204 19.04 -29.13 -1.28
CA ILE A 204 20.51 -29.13 -1.34
C ILE A 204 21.04 -30.50 -0.92
N GLN A 205 21.89 -31.13 -1.74
CA GLN A 205 22.41 -32.48 -1.51
C GLN A 205 23.83 -32.51 -0.88
N ASN A 206 24.68 -31.51 -1.14
CA ASN A 206 25.99 -31.25 -0.52
C ASN A 206 26.55 -29.89 -0.97
N GLY A 207 27.58 -29.33 -0.31
CA GLY A 207 28.39 -28.19 -0.80
C GLY A 207 28.75 -27.11 0.25
N THR A 208 29.63 -26.17 -0.14
CA THR A 208 30.04 -25.01 0.70
C THR A 208 29.50 -23.70 0.12
N LEU A 209 29.03 -22.79 0.98
CA LEU A 209 28.38 -21.53 0.61
C LEU A 209 29.07 -20.35 1.31
N GLU A 210 29.67 -19.45 0.53
CA GLU A 210 30.27 -18.19 1.01
C GLU A 210 29.58 -16.99 0.38
N PHE A 211 29.32 -15.94 1.16
CA PHE A 211 28.81 -14.66 0.66
C PHE A 211 29.20 -13.49 1.57
N SER A 212 29.44 -12.33 0.97
CA SER A 212 29.66 -11.06 1.67
C SER A 212 28.50 -10.12 1.33
N VAL A 213 27.99 -9.38 2.32
CA VAL A 213 26.80 -8.52 2.17
C VAL A 213 27.23 -7.07 1.93
N PRO A 214 27.07 -6.52 0.70
CA PRO A 214 27.42 -5.13 0.43
C PRO A 214 26.43 -4.18 1.13
N PHE A 215 26.96 -3.15 1.77
CA PHE A 215 26.19 -2.14 2.49
C PHE A 215 26.14 -0.81 1.72
N ASP A 216 24.94 -0.27 1.50
CA ASP A 216 24.75 1.15 1.18
C ASP A 216 24.00 1.87 2.32
N PRO A 217 24.55 2.95 2.90
CA PRO A 217 23.88 3.72 3.94
C PRO A 217 22.64 4.48 3.47
N ASP A 218 22.50 4.76 2.18
CA ASP A 218 21.36 5.54 1.67
C ASP A 218 20.04 4.73 1.66
N ASP A 219 20.13 3.40 1.76
CA ASP A 219 18.98 2.50 1.88
C ASP A 219 18.44 2.33 3.33
N VAL A 220 19.07 2.90 4.36
CA VAL A 220 18.68 2.61 5.77
C VAL A 220 17.39 3.36 6.17
N VAL A 221 16.35 2.63 6.57
CA VAL A 221 15.13 3.23 7.14
C VAL A 221 15.20 3.26 8.67
N LEU A 222 15.10 4.46 9.24
CA LEU A 222 15.03 4.69 10.68
C LEU A 222 13.58 4.55 11.16
N GLU A 223 13.28 3.46 11.87
CA GLU A 223 12.02 3.28 12.57
C GLU A 223 12.12 3.85 13.99
N THR A 224 11.52 5.01 14.23
CA THR A 224 11.13 5.40 15.61
C THR A 224 9.92 4.58 16.01
N ALA A 225 10.09 3.64 16.97
CA ALA A 225 9.07 2.66 17.33
C ALA A 225 7.82 3.29 17.99
N GLY A 226 6.84 3.69 17.17
CA GLY A 226 5.50 4.11 17.60
C GLY A 226 5.41 5.41 18.43
N MET A 227 6.53 6.08 18.67
CA MET A 227 6.59 7.38 19.36
C MET A 227 7.02 8.44 18.36
N ALA A 228 6.32 9.57 18.32
CA ALA A 228 6.82 10.78 17.68
C ALA A 228 8.20 11.13 18.27
N LEU A 229 9.11 11.64 17.43
CA LEU A 229 10.37 12.21 17.90
C LEU A 229 10.04 13.19 19.05
N PRO A 230 10.63 13.02 20.26
CA PRO A 230 10.32 13.92 21.37
C PRO A 230 10.60 15.37 20.95
N ASP A 231 9.71 16.31 21.27
CA ASP A 231 9.71 17.72 20.81
C ASP A 231 11.04 18.50 21.02
N ASN A 232 11.97 17.91 21.76
CA ASN A 232 13.26 18.44 22.15
C ASN A 232 14.41 18.04 21.20
N MET A 233 14.23 17.03 20.35
CA MET A 233 15.28 16.40 19.55
C MET A 233 15.50 17.15 18.24
N LYS A 234 16.66 17.81 18.08
CA LYS A 234 16.84 18.77 16.96
C LYS A 234 17.40 18.19 15.67
N GLN A 235 18.32 17.22 15.72
CA GLN A 235 18.81 16.53 14.52
C GLN A 235 19.16 15.06 14.81
N VAL A 236 18.74 14.16 13.91
CA VAL A 236 19.31 12.83 13.71
C VAL A 236 19.90 12.84 12.30
N ARG A 237 21.16 12.45 12.16
CA ARG A 237 21.83 12.45 10.85
C ARG A 237 22.60 11.16 10.63
N LEU A 238 22.32 10.51 9.51
CA LEU A 238 23.16 9.47 8.94
C LEU A 238 24.10 10.12 7.91
N THR A 239 25.39 9.77 7.93
CA THR A 239 26.36 10.22 6.92
C THR A 239 27.34 9.12 6.54
N ARG A 240 27.57 8.97 5.24
CA ARG A 240 28.58 8.08 4.66
C ARG A 240 29.99 8.64 4.92
N GLY A 241 30.82 7.86 5.60
CA GLY A 241 32.23 8.14 5.81
C GLY A 241 33.10 7.66 4.63
N ASN A 242 34.38 8.01 4.66
CA ASN A 242 35.36 7.44 3.73
C ASN A 242 35.56 5.94 4.03
N ARG A 243 35.71 5.12 2.98
CA ARG A 243 35.90 3.65 3.05
C ARG A 243 34.71 2.83 3.60
N GLY A 244 33.47 3.25 3.34
CA GLY A 244 32.28 2.40 3.59
C GLY A 244 31.70 2.48 5.00
N MET A 245 32.37 3.14 5.95
CA MET A 245 31.84 3.37 7.29
C MET A 245 30.58 4.25 7.26
N ALA A 246 29.61 3.95 8.12
CA ALA A 246 28.44 4.79 8.37
C ALA A 246 28.52 5.46 9.74
N SER A 247 28.13 6.73 9.80
CA SER A 247 28.05 7.50 11.04
C SER A 247 26.60 7.86 11.36
N LEU A 248 26.15 7.54 12.57
CA LEU A 248 24.85 7.94 13.12
C LEU A 248 25.06 8.91 14.28
N THR A 249 24.64 10.16 14.09
CA THR A 249 24.83 11.24 15.07
C THR A 249 23.50 11.77 15.63
N PHE A 250 23.45 11.94 16.95
CA PHE A 250 22.35 12.53 17.72
C PHE A 250 22.84 13.79 18.45
N THR A 251 22.08 14.89 18.39
CA THR A 251 22.40 16.15 19.09
C THR A 251 21.22 16.72 19.88
N ASP A 252 21.52 17.48 20.94
CA ASP A 252 20.55 18.16 21.83
C ASP A 252 19.49 17.21 22.48
N HIS A 253 19.72 15.89 22.49
CA HIS A 253 18.74 14.95 23.05
C HIS A 253 18.72 15.03 24.58
N SER A 254 17.56 14.82 25.21
CA SER A 254 17.50 14.86 26.67
C SER A 254 16.46 13.95 27.32
N ILE A 255 16.88 13.34 28.42
CA ILE A 255 16.09 12.43 29.23
C ILE A 255 15.60 13.20 30.45
N SER A 256 14.28 13.41 30.52
CA SER A 256 13.64 14.03 31.68
C SER A 256 13.50 13.01 32.81
N LEU A 257 13.96 13.39 34.00
CA LEU A 257 13.87 12.59 35.22
C LEU A 257 12.66 13.00 36.05
N ASP A 258 11.48 13.05 35.42
CA ASP A 258 10.14 13.17 36.03
C ASP A 258 10.03 14.16 37.21
N GLY A 259 10.61 15.35 37.04
CA GLY A 259 10.57 16.45 38.02
C GLY A 259 11.79 16.59 38.94
N TRP A 260 12.79 15.72 38.82
CA TRP A 260 13.99 15.70 39.69
C TRP A 260 15.26 16.28 39.02
N GLY A 261 15.32 16.29 37.69
CA GLY A 261 16.48 16.76 36.91
C GLY A 261 16.35 16.47 35.41
N LYS A 262 17.42 16.74 34.66
CA LYS A 262 17.52 16.54 33.21
C LYS A 262 18.93 16.05 32.84
N VAL A 263 19.02 14.94 32.12
CA VAL A 263 20.27 14.53 31.43
C VAL A 263 20.20 15.06 29.99
N THR A 264 21.26 15.72 29.52
CA THR A 264 21.35 16.24 28.14
C THR A 264 22.55 15.61 27.44
N LEU A 265 22.32 14.99 26.29
CA LEU A 265 23.35 14.49 25.38
C LEU A 265 23.66 15.61 24.38
N ASP A 266 24.81 16.26 24.54
CA ASP A 266 25.19 17.39 23.68
C ASP A 266 25.43 16.88 22.25
N GLN A 267 26.26 15.84 22.10
CA GLN A 267 26.44 15.08 20.87
C GLN A 267 26.87 13.64 21.17
N LEU A 268 26.20 12.67 20.53
CA LEU A 268 26.59 11.26 20.46
C LEU A 268 26.78 10.89 18.99
N THR A 269 27.95 10.32 18.66
CA THR A 269 28.28 9.85 17.30
C THR A 269 28.67 8.37 17.36
N ILE A 270 28.00 7.55 16.55
CA ILE A 270 28.22 6.11 16.42
C ILE A 270 28.75 5.83 15.02
N ASP A 271 30.00 5.39 14.91
CA ASP A 271 30.68 5.14 13.63
C ASP A 271 30.91 3.63 13.46
N PHE A 272 30.33 2.98 12.45
CA PHE A 272 30.40 1.53 12.29
C PHE A 272 30.82 1.10 10.89
N SER A 273 31.53 -0.04 10.80
CA SER A 273 31.97 -0.67 9.55
C SER A 273 31.16 -1.96 9.33
N PRO A 274 30.11 -1.93 8.49
CA PRO A 274 29.13 -3.01 8.37
C PRO A 274 29.48 -4.11 7.33
N ASP A 275 30.73 -4.18 6.87
CA ASP A 275 31.18 -5.28 6.00
C ASP A 275 31.20 -6.58 6.82
N PHE A 276 30.24 -7.47 6.58
CA PHE A 276 30.12 -8.79 7.23
C PHE A 276 30.38 -9.90 6.21
N ASP A 277 31.48 -10.63 6.37
CA ASP A 277 31.79 -11.83 5.60
C ASP A 277 31.15 -13.08 6.24
N PHE A 278 30.29 -13.78 5.50
CA PHE A 278 29.59 -14.99 5.96
C PHE A 278 30.06 -16.25 5.21
N THR A 279 30.44 -17.28 5.97
CA THR A 279 30.79 -18.62 5.46
C THR A 279 29.86 -19.66 6.06
N ALA A 280 29.33 -20.57 5.25
CA ALA A 280 28.43 -21.66 5.62
C ALA A 280 28.83 -22.98 4.92
N GLU A 281 29.40 -23.93 5.64
CA GLU A 281 29.98 -25.17 5.07
C GLU A 281 29.13 -26.41 5.40
N ILE A 282 28.74 -27.24 4.40
CA ILE A 282 27.94 -28.46 4.59
C ILE A 282 28.64 -29.67 3.95
N GLU A 283 29.31 -30.49 4.79
CA GLU A 283 30.15 -31.60 4.33
C GLU A 283 29.40 -32.80 3.72
N ASP A 284 28.12 -33.02 4.06
CA ASP A 284 27.37 -34.25 3.71
C ASP A 284 25.85 -34.02 3.77
N SER A 285 25.13 -34.59 2.79
CA SER A 285 23.68 -34.83 2.72
C SER A 285 22.99 -35.25 4.02
N SER A 286 23.71 -35.88 4.96
CA SER A 286 23.20 -36.32 6.25
C SER A 286 23.38 -35.30 7.40
N LEU A 287 23.84 -34.07 7.11
CA LEU A 287 24.10 -32.99 8.08
C LEU A 287 24.99 -33.42 9.25
N LYS A 288 26.20 -33.92 8.94
CA LYS A 288 27.17 -34.35 9.95
C LYS A 288 28.02 -33.24 10.55
N HIS A 289 28.47 -32.30 9.73
CA HIS A 289 29.12 -31.05 10.17
C HIS A 289 28.47 -29.85 9.45
N LEU A 290 28.34 -28.72 10.15
CA LEU A 290 27.88 -27.43 9.59
C LEU A 290 28.54 -26.25 10.31
N ARG A 291 29.34 -25.44 9.62
CA ARG A 291 30.09 -24.30 10.20
C ARG A 291 29.59 -22.95 9.71
N LEU A 292 29.54 -21.94 10.59
CA LEU A 292 29.03 -20.58 10.36
C LEU A 292 29.95 -19.52 11.01
N THR A 293 30.33 -18.44 10.32
CA THR A 293 31.17 -17.32 10.86
C THR A 293 30.74 -15.94 10.34
N ALA A 294 31.03 -14.86 11.10
CA ALA A 294 30.89 -13.44 10.73
C ALA A 294 31.78 -12.49 11.58
N GLY A 295 32.13 -11.29 11.09
CA GLY A 295 32.92 -10.28 11.84
C GLY A 295 32.63 -8.83 11.44
N THR A 296 33.05 -7.86 12.28
CA THR A 296 32.85 -6.39 12.07
C THR A 296 33.74 -5.53 13.00
N ASP A 297 34.03 -4.28 12.58
CA ASP A 297 34.73 -3.24 13.35
C ASP A 297 33.80 -2.04 13.69
N PHE A 298 33.92 -1.48 14.90
CA PHE A 298 32.98 -0.50 15.48
C PHE A 298 33.67 0.59 16.34
N HIS A 299 33.22 1.84 16.20
CA HIS A 299 33.74 3.03 16.89
C HIS A 299 32.59 3.85 17.52
N LEU A 300 32.80 4.41 18.71
CA LEU A 300 31.75 5.14 19.45
C LEU A 300 32.34 6.35 20.18
N GLY A 301 31.83 7.56 19.89
CA GLY A 301 32.17 8.80 20.59
C GLY A 301 30.95 9.41 21.29
N LEU A 302 31.08 9.74 22.58
CA LEU A 302 29.96 10.17 23.43
C LEU A 302 30.33 11.42 24.27
N GLY A 303 29.58 12.52 24.11
CA GLY A 303 29.59 13.68 25.01
C GLY A 303 28.28 13.82 25.80
N VAL A 304 28.36 14.02 27.12
CA VAL A 304 27.20 14.06 28.02
C VAL A 304 27.29 15.18 29.06
N SER A 305 26.19 15.89 29.27
CA SER A 305 25.99 16.86 30.36
C SER A 305 24.79 16.50 31.24
N VAL A 306 24.86 16.80 32.54
CA VAL A 306 23.88 16.38 33.55
C VAL A 306 23.54 17.54 34.50
N GLU A 307 22.25 17.85 34.65
CA GLU A 307 21.71 18.84 35.59
C GLU A 307 20.66 18.23 36.53
N ALA A 308 20.76 18.47 37.84
CA ALA A 308 19.85 17.89 38.84
C ALA A 308 19.41 18.90 39.91
N TYR A 309 18.15 18.77 40.37
CA TYR A 309 17.49 19.78 41.23
C TYR A 309 16.83 19.24 42.51
N LYS A 310 16.74 17.92 42.74
CA LYS A 310 16.38 17.32 44.06
C LYS A 310 16.81 15.85 44.20
N VAL A 311 16.82 15.31 45.44
CA VAL A 311 17.56 14.08 45.80
C VAL A 311 16.77 13.18 46.78
N SER A 312 16.77 11.85 46.57
CA SER A 312 16.80 10.83 47.66
C SER A 312 16.86 9.35 47.23
N GLU A 313 16.43 8.95 46.03
CA GLU A 313 16.34 7.53 45.62
C GLU A 313 17.23 7.17 44.42
N LEU A 314 17.57 5.88 44.30
CA LEU A 314 18.34 5.31 43.19
C LEU A 314 17.42 5.15 41.97
N ILE A 315 17.51 6.07 41.01
CA ILE A 315 16.70 6.04 39.78
C ILE A 315 17.51 5.41 38.65
N SER A 316 17.06 4.27 38.15
CA SER A 316 17.52 3.65 36.89
C SER A 316 16.45 3.86 35.81
N LYS A 317 16.81 4.52 34.70
CA LYS A 317 15.89 4.73 33.56
C LYS A 317 16.62 4.43 32.25
N GLU A 318 16.00 3.61 31.41
CA GLU A 318 16.52 3.15 30.12
C GLU A 318 15.53 3.53 29.01
N THR A 319 16.03 4.09 27.92
CA THR A 319 15.24 4.59 26.79
C THR A 319 15.86 4.07 25.49
N THR A 320 15.05 3.46 24.62
CA THR A 320 15.48 3.14 23.26
C THR A 320 15.51 4.44 22.44
N ILE A 321 16.66 4.79 21.87
CA ILE A 321 16.85 6.08 21.19
C ILE A 321 16.74 5.98 19.66
N ALA A 322 17.03 4.82 19.08
CA ALA A 322 16.89 4.57 17.65
C ALA A 322 16.74 3.08 17.33
N LYS A 323 16.05 2.79 16.23
CA LYS A 323 16.04 1.47 15.59
C LYS A 323 16.15 1.67 14.08
N ALA A 324 17.21 1.15 13.50
CA ALA A 324 17.43 1.12 12.05
C ALA A 324 17.00 -0.26 11.53
N LYS A 325 16.18 -0.27 10.48
CA LYS A 325 15.90 -1.46 9.68
C LYS A 325 16.28 -1.20 8.24
N TRP A 326 16.74 -2.24 7.57
CA TRP A 326 16.95 -2.16 6.13
C TRP A 326 15.63 -2.57 5.42
N PRO A 327 15.09 -1.72 4.52
CA PRO A 327 13.67 -1.73 4.15
C PRO A 327 13.30 -2.79 3.12
N ASN A 328 14.27 -3.28 2.34
CA ASN A 328 14.05 -4.41 1.45
C ASN A 328 14.37 -5.72 2.20
N PRO A 329 13.38 -6.58 2.49
CA PRO A 329 13.64 -7.94 2.99
C PRO A 329 14.16 -8.88 1.87
N PHE A 330 14.61 -8.33 0.74
CA PHE A 330 14.94 -9.03 -0.50
C PHE A 330 16.37 -8.75 -0.97
N GLY A 331 17.34 -8.76 -0.06
CA GLY A 331 18.74 -8.91 -0.46
C GLY A 331 18.91 -10.26 -1.16
N PHE A 332 19.14 -10.27 -2.48
CA PHE A 332 19.36 -11.50 -3.22
C PHE A 332 20.80 -11.99 -3.01
N ILE A 333 21.00 -13.03 -2.20
CA ILE A 333 22.27 -13.77 -2.25
C ILE A 333 22.26 -14.60 -3.54
N TYR A 334 22.94 -14.09 -4.57
CA TYR A 334 23.24 -14.86 -5.76
C TYR A 334 24.27 -15.95 -5.44
N ILE A 335 23.77 -17.14 -5.09
CA ILE A 335 24.60 -18.34 -5.09
C ILE A 335 25.02 -18.58 -6.54
N VAL A 336 26.32 -18.68 -6.78
CA VAL A 336 26.86 -19.09 -8.08
C VAL A 336 26.25 -20.45 -8.45
N GLY A 337 25.37 -20.46 -9.46
CA GLY A 337 24.67 -21.66 -9.93
C GLY A 337 23.48 -22.13 -9.08
N GLY A 338 22.98 -21.34 -8.11
CA GLY A 338 21.87 -21.74 -7.23
C GLY A 338 20.76 -20.68 -7.02
N PRO A 339 19.60 -21.06 -6.44
CA PRO A 339 18.49 -20.16 -6.20
C PRO A 339 18.79 -19.15 -5.09
N PRO A 340 18.14 -17.97 -5.10
CA PRO A 340 18.42 -16.91 -4.13
C PRO A 340 17.90 -17.22 -2.72
N ILE A 341 18.67 -16.82 -1.72
CA ILE A 341 18.25 -16.78 -0.31
C ILE A 341 17.76 -15.37 0.02
N ILE A 342 16.62 -15.26 0.70
CA ILE A 342 15.94 -14.01 1.06
C ILE A 342 16.25 -13.66 2.53
N TYR A 343 16.67 -12.43 2.83
CA TYR A 343 17.03 -11.99 4.19
C TYR A 343 16.78 -10.50 4.48
N GLN A 344 16.69 -10.15 5.78
CA GLN A 344 16.61 -8.77 6.30
C GLN A 344 17.50 -8.59 7.53
N ALA A 345 18.29 -7.52 7.55
CA ALA A 345 19.08 -7.09 8.72
C ALA A 345 18.38 -5.99 9.56
N PHE A 346 18.78 -5.82 10.82
CA PHE A 346 18.35 -4.70 11.68
C PHE A 346 19.38 -4.33 12.77
N LEU A 347 19.34 -3.08 13.24
CA LEU A 347 20.12 -2.52 14.35
C LEU A 347 19.21 -1.74 15.30
N GLU A 348 19.33 -1.95 16.60
CA GLU A 348 18.57 -1.27 17.66
C GLU A 348 19.54 -0.71 18.70
N VAL A 349 19.36 0.55 19.13
CA VAL A 349 20.25 1.22 20.08
C VAL A 349 19.45 1.86 21.21
N ALA A 350 19.76 1.48 22.45
CA ALA A 350 19.21 2.06 23.67
C ALA A 350 20.29 2.69 24.55
N ILE A 351 19.89 3.62 25.42
CA ILE A 351 20.75 4.29 26.40
C ILE A 351 20.06 4.26 27.76
N GLY A 352 20.84 4.06 28.84
CA GLY A 352 20.35 4.19 30.20
C GLY A 352 21.34 4.91 31.12
N ALA A 353 20.81 5.41 32.23
CA ALA A 353 21.59 6.08 33.27
C ALA A 353 21.13 5.65 34.67
N GLU A 354 22.10 5.57 35.59
CA GLU A 354 21.96 5.28 37.02
C GLU A 354 22.79 6.32 37.78
N VAL A 355 22.17 7.18 38.60
CA VAL A 355 22.90 8.29 39.25
C VAL A 355 22.58 8.43 40.74
N VAL A 356 23.62 8.74 41.51
CA VAL A 356 23.60 9.00 42.96
C VAL A 356 24.17 10.40 43.21
N PHE A 357 23.27 11.39 43.28
CA PHE A 357 23.63 12.80 43.44
C PHE A 357 23.96 13.20 44.89
N GLY A 358 24.86 14.17 45.03
CA GLY A 358 24.96 15.03 46.22
C GLY A 358 24.12 16.30 46.06
N ASP A 359 24.38 17.34 46.86
CA ASP A 359 23.66 18.63 46.75
C ASP A 359 23.85 19.32 45.38
N MET A 360 22.86 20.13 44.99
CA MET A 360 22.61 20.67 43.63
C MET A 360 23.86 21.11 42.84
N GLY A 361 23.99 20.65 41.59
CA GLY A 361 25.05 21.07 40.67
C GLY A 361 24.90 20.56 39.23
N THR A 362 25.76 21.04 38.33
CA THR A 362 25.86 20.66 36.91
C THR A 362 27.21 19.99 36.63
N ILE A 363 27.24 18.97 35.75
CA ILE A 363 28.45 18.19 35.39
C ILE A 363 28.49 17.99 33.87
N THR A 364 29.66 18.13 33.23
CA THR A 364 29.86 17.79 31.81
C THR A 364 31.09 16.90 31.61
N ALA A 365 30.96 15.82 30.84
CA ALA A 365 32.00 14.80 30.60
C ALA A 365 31.89 14.16 29.20
N GLY A 366 32.94 13.50 28.71
CA GLY A 366 32.96 12.82 27.41
C GLY A 366 33.96 11.66 27.31
N MET A 367 33.80 10.81 26.31
CA MET A 367 34.52 9.52 26.19
C MET A 367 34.48 8.93 24.76
N ASP A 368 35.63 8.45 24.26
CA ASP A 368 35.78 7.87 22.91
C ASP A 368 36.27 6.40 22.95
N PHE A 369 35.72 5.54 22.07
CA PHE A 369 35.85 4.08 22.08
C PHE A 369 36.11 3.46 20.69
N ASN A 370 36.92 2.40 20.65
CA ASN A 370 37.27 1.62 19.46
C ASN A 370 37.21 0.11 19.75
N ALA A 371 36.48 -0.69 18.97
CA ALA A 371 36.32 -2.14 19.18
C ALA A 371 36.20 -2.92 17.86
N GLY A 372 36.60 -4.19 17.84
CA GLY A 372 36.44 -5.11 16.70
C GLY A 372 36.28 -6.56 17.14
N ALA A 373 35.46 -7.35 16.42
CA ALA A 373 35.14 -8.72 16.80
C ALA A 373 34.82 -9.65 15.61
N THR A 374 35.22 -10.91 15.74
CA THR A 374 34.89 -12.00 14.81
C THR A 374 34.32 -13.19 15.59
N LEU A 375 33.18 -13.73 15.17
CA LEU A 375 32.37 -14.70 15.90
C LEU A 375 31.81 -15.80 14.96
N GLY A 376 31.56 -17.00 15.49
CA GLY A 376 30.97 -18.10 14.70
C GLY A 376 30.53 -19.30 15.55
N ALA A 377 30.06 -20.36 14.88
CA ALA A 377 29.72 -21.64 15.48
C ALA A 377 29.80 -22.81 14.47
N GLU A 378 30.13 -24.01 14.97
CA GLU A 378 30.26 -25.25 14.21
C GLU A 378 29.39 -26.35 14.84
N TYR A 379 28.51 -26.98 14.05
CA TYR A 379 27.65 -28.08 14.46
C TYR A 379 28.27 -29.42 14.11
N THR A 380 28.22 -30.37 15.04
CA THR A 380 28.60 -31.77 14.81
C THR A 380 27.49 -32.72 15.24
N LYS A 381 27.08 -33.62 14.35
CA LYS A 381 25.96 -34.56 14.57
C LYS A 381 26.30 -35.60 15.63
N GLY A 382 25.76 -35.38 16.83
CA GLY A 382 25.99 -36.20 18.02
C GLY A 382 26.70 -35.44 19.15
N GLU A 383 27.34 -34.31 18.85
CA GLU A 383 28.08 -33.49 19.82
C GLU A 383 27.47 -32.09 20.01
N GLY A 384 26.75 -31.56 19.02
CA GLY A 384 26.01 -30.29 19.09
C GLY A 384 26.77 -29.10 18.47
N TRP A 385 26.41 -27.88 18.86
CA TRP A 385 27.01 -26.64 18.35
C TRP A 385 28.17 -26.16 19.24
N ILE A 386 29.30 -25.79 18.62
CA ILE A 386 30.58 -25.38 19.21
C ILE A 386 30.94 -23.96 18.73
N PRO A 387 30.99 -22.93 19.59
CA PRO A 387 31.22 -21.54 19.19
C PRO A 387 32.70 -21.17 18.96
N ILE A 388 32.93 -20.18 18.08
CA ILE A 388 34.22 -19.60 17.66
C ILE A 388 34.21 -18.10 18.01
N ALA A 389 35.30 -17.53 18.56
CA ALA A 389 35.35 -16.09 18.87
C ALA A 389 36.79 -15.51 19.01
N GLU A 390 37.06 -14.39 18.35
CA GLU A 390 38.26 -13.54 18.51
C GLU A 390 37.84 -12.05 18.67
N ARG A 391 38.58 -11.24 19.45
CA ARG A 391 38.18 -9.85 19.83
C ARG A 391 39.37 -8.92 20.06
N THR A 392 39.19 -7.63 19.75
CA THR A 392 40.15 -6.53 20.02
C THR A 392 39.42 -5.26 20.52
N LEU A 393 39.97 -4.53 21.50
CA LEU A 393 39.30 -3.38 22.15
C LEU A 393 40.30 -2.31 22.64
N THR A 394 39.99 -1.02 22.42
CA THR A 394 40.77 0.16 22.89
C THR A 394 39.83 1.29 23.36
N VAL A 395 40.17 2.01 24.45
CA VAL A 395 39.30 3.02 25.09
C VAL A 395 40.10 4.27 25.50
N THR A 396 39.56 5.47 25.25
CA THR A 396 40.20 6.76 25.61
C THR A 396 39.19 7.75 26.23
N PRO A 397 39.23 8.03 27.55
CA PRO A 397 38.31 8.95 28.22
C PRO A 397 38.78 10.43 28.16
N HIS A 398 37.85 11.39 28.20
CA HIS A 398 38.15 12.83 28.32
C HIS A 398 37.98 13.35 29.76
N THR A 399 38.66 14.45 30.06
CA THR A 399 38.70 15.06 31.41
C THR A 399 37.49 15.97 31.66
N PRO A 400 36.69 15.76 32.71
CA PRO A 400 35.52 16.61 33.01
C PRO A 400 35.86 17.95 33.69
N GLU A 401 35.03 18.97 33.44
CA GLU A 401 35.03 20.26 34.16
C GLU A 401 33.91 20.27 35.23
N TRP A 402 34.19 20.83 36.41
CA TRP A 402 33.35 20.63 37.61
C TRP A 402 32.80 21.94 38.20
N GLY A 403 31.50 21.94 38.52
CA GLY A 403 30.85 23.01 39.29
C GLY A 403 30.83 22.76 40.81
N ILE A 404 30.37 21.59 41.25
CA ILE A 404 30.37 21.13 42.66
C ILE A 404 30.29 19.59 42.74
N THR A 405 30.60 19.01 43.91
CA THR A 405 30.95 17.59 44.11
C THR A 405 29.76 16.61 44.18
N PRO A 406 29.63 15.62 43.28
CA PRO A 406 28.64 14.53 43.35
C PRO A 406 29.25 13.21 43.86
N ILE A 407 28.41 12.21 44.22
CA ILE A 407 28.86 10.99 44.91
C ILE A 407 29.12 9.80 43.97
N THR A 408 28.24 9.47 43.00
CA THR A 408 28.55 8.52 41.89
C THR A 408 27.56 8.70 40.74
N ALA A 409 28.02 8.62 39.48
CA ALA A 409 27.15 8.53 38.29
C ALA A 409 27.62 7.39 37.36
N ARG A 410 26.67 6.70 36.73
CA ARG A 410 26.87 5.65 35.71
C ARG A 410 25.94 5.88 34.51
N ILE A 411 26.48 5.78 33.30
CA ILE A 411 25.76 5.90 32.03
C ILE A 411 26.19 4.74 31.14
N TYR A 412 25.28 4.17 30.34
CA TYR A 412 25.57 3.06 29.43
C TYR A 412 24.77 3.13 28.12
N VAL A 413 25.32 2.53 27.06
CA VAL A 413 24.70 2.36 25.74
C VAL A 413 24.54 0.86 25.45
N LYS A 414 23.48 0.46 24.76
CA LYS A 414 23.17 -0.93 24.38
C LYS A 414 22.79 -1.02 22.90
N PRO A 415 23.74 -1.30 21.99
CA PRO A 415 23.42 -1.72 20.63
C PRO A 415 22.87 -3.16 20.62
N LYS A 416 22.26 -3.57 19.51
CA LYS A 416 21.74 -4.92 19.24
C LYS A 416 21.58 -5.08 17.72
N PHE A 417 22.14 -6.15 17.13
CA PHE A 417 22.15 -6.39 15.68
C PHE A 417 21.47 -7.74 15.35
N GLY A 418 20.81 -7.87 14.21
CA GLY A 418 20.20 -9.17 13.86
C GLY A 418 19.91 -9.33 12.38
N MET A 419 19.81 -10.60 11.95
CA MET A 419 19.45 -10.96 10.59
C MET A 419 18.41 -12.08 10.57
N THR A 420 17.39 -11.91 9.73
CA THR A 420 16.25 -12.82 9.57
C THR A 420 16.25 -13.36 8.15
N PHE A 421 16.19 -14.67 7.98
CA PHE A 421 16.06 -15.32 6.67
C PHE A 421 14.60 -15.74 6.43
N PHE A 422 14.13 -15.65 5.19
CA PHE A 422 12.75 -15.97 4.80
C PHE A 422 12.71 -17.08 3.73
N GLY A 423 11.66 -17.92 3.76
CA GLY A 423 11.33 -18.85 2.67
C GLY A 423 12.08 -20.19 2.61
N VAL A 424 12.96 -20.49 3.59
CA VAL A 424 13.66 -21.79 3.69
C VAL A 424 13.65 -22.25 5.15
N VAL A 425 13.52 -23.56 5.41
CA VAL A 425 13.78 -24.13 6.75
C VAL A 425 15.29 -24.03 7.03
N GLY A 426 15.68 -22.89 7.58
CA GLY A 426 17.04 -22.51 7.94
C GLY A 426 17.05 -21.62 9.18
N PRO A 427 18.21 -21.46 9.86
CA PRO A 427 18.28 -20.74 11.12
C PRO A 427 18.07 -19.23 10.95
N SER A 428 17.19 -18.61 11.75
CA SER A 428 17.25 -17.15 11.95
C SER A 428 18.43 -16.83 12.87
N LEU A 429 19.28 -15.86 12.50
CA LEU A 429 20.52 -15.56 13.21
C LEU A 429 20.47 -14.15 13.83
N SER A 430 19.90 -14.06 15.03
CA SER A 430 19.83 -12.80 15.79
C SER A 430 20.95 -12.72 16.83
N TRP A 431 21.69 -11.61 16.84
CA TRP A 431 22.83 -11.37 17.72
C TRP A 431 22.42 -10.43 18.85
N LYS A 432 22.32 -10.91 20.09
CA LYS A 432 22.18 -10.04 21.26
C LYS A 432 23.53 -9.87 21.96
N GLU A 433 24.47 -9.21 21.29
CA GLU A 433 25.56 -8.52 22.00
C GLU A 433 24.97 -7.24 22.60
N TYR A 434 25.00 -7.09 23.93
CA TYR A 434 24.92 -5.76 24.53
C TYR A 434 26.24 -5.45 25.25
N LEU A 435 26.83 -4.30 24.92
CA LEU A 435 28.09 -3.84 25.48
C LEU A 435 27.80 -2.79 26.55
N GLU A 436 27.64 -3.20 27.81
CA GLU A 436 27.32 -2.30 28.93
C GLU A 436 28.54 -1.42 29.31
N LEU A 437 28.72 -0.31 28.59
CA LEU A 437 29.81 0.66 28.80
C LEU A 437 29.52 1.60 29.97
N ALA A 438 29.61 1.08 31.19
CA ALA A 438 29.34 1.79 32.44
C ALA A 438 30.48 2.74 32.88
N GLY A 439 30.48 4.00 32.42
CA GLY A 439 31.39 5.03 32.95
C GLY A 439 31.04 5.41 34.40
N THR A 440 31.79 4.92 35.39
CA THR A 440 31.50 5.16 36.83
C THR A 440 32.45 6.21 37.42
N TYR A 441 32.00 7.46 37.54
CA TYR A 441 32.83 8.54 38.13
C TYR A 441 32.68 8.59 39.66
N ARG A 442 33.82 8.59 40.37
CA ARG A 442 33.95 8.80 41.82
C ARG A 442 35.09 9.76 42.12
N ASP A 443 34.93 10.55 43.17
CA ASP A 443 35.96 11.51 43.61
C ASP A 443 37.30 10.80 43.89
N GLY A 444 38.39 11.37 43.39
CA GLY A 444 39.75 10.84 43.51
C GLY A 444 40.14 9.64 42.63
N VAL A 445 39.22 9.01 41.86
CA VAL A 445 39.55 7.87 40.98
C VAL A 445 38.95 8.04 39.58
N LEU A 446 39.80 8.42 38.62
CA LEU A 446 39.49 8.39 37.19
C LEU A 446 39.77 6.97 36.66
N GLY A 447 38.73 6.13 36.64
CA GLY A 447 38.83 4.75 36.18
C GLY A 447 37.54 4.28 35.49
N ALA A 448 37.65 3.92 34.21
CA ALA A 448 36.58 3.23 33.51
C ALA A 448 36.57 1.75 33.92
N GLU A 449 35.74 1.39 34.90
CA GLU A 449 35.49 -0.01 35.22
C GLU A 449 34.48 -0.60 34.23
N LEU A 450 34.91 -1.59 33.44
CA LEU A 450 34.01 -2.41 32.63
C LEU A 450 33.00 -3.13 33.54
N GLY A 451 31.72 -2.82 33.36
CA GLY A 451 30.64 -3.57 34.01
C GLY A 451 30.72 -5.05 33.62
N ARG A 452 30.54 -5.96 34.60
CA ARG A 452 30.46 -7.41 34.34
C ARG A 452 29.16 -7.73 33.60
N GLY A 453 29.11 -7.50 32.28
CA GLY A 453 27.84 -7.44 31.58
C GLY A 453 27.81 -7.67 30.07
N SER A 454 28.90 -8.03 29.37
CA SER A 454 28.78 -8.41 27.95
C SER A 454 28.11 -9.79 27.79
N LYS A 455 26.77 -9.87 27.83
CA LYS A 455 26.11 -11.06 27.28
C LYS A 455 26.12 -10.94 25.76
N CYS A 456 26.58 -12.03 25.14
CA CYS A 456 26.27 -12.39 23.77
C CYS A 456 25.22 -13.49 23.86
N ASP A 457 23.93 -13.15 23.74
CA ASP A 457 22.88 -14.15 23.54
C ASP A 457 22.85 -14.52 22.04
N PHE A 458 23.47 -15.65 21.70
CA PHE A 458 23.22 -16.33 20.44
C PHE A 458 21.83 -16.98 20.49
N ASN A 459 20.89 -16.47 19.69
CA ASN A 459 19.59 -17.09 19.47
C ASN A 459 19.52 -17.61 18.04
N LEU A 460 19.87 -18.89 17.88
CA LEU A 460 19.56 -19.69 16.70
C LEU A 460 18.14 -20.25 16.87
N LYS A 461 17.20 -19.72 16.09
CA LYS A 461 15.81 -20.21 16.06
C LYS A 461 15.65 -21.15 14.86
N PHE A 462 15.39 -22.42 15.13
CA PHE A 462 15.01 -23.41 14.11
C PHE A 462 13.51 -23.61 14.14
N ALA A 463 12.82 -23.17 13.09
CA ALA A 463 11.41 -23.49 12.87
C ALA A 463 11.32 -24.60 11.81
N ILE A 464 11.17 -25.85 12.26
CA ILE A 464 10.71 -26.94 11.40
C ILE A 464 9.20 -26.98 11.57
N ILE A 465 8.45 -26.49 10.59
CA ILE A 465 6.98 -26.58 10.61
C ILE A 465 6.59 -27.98 10.15
N ASP A 466 6.73 -28.96 11.06
CA ASP A 466 6.18 -30.30 10.88
C ASP A 466 5.96 -31.00 12.24
N GLY A 467 4.85 -30.67 12.90
CA GLY A 467 4.26 -31.43 14.01
C GLY A 467 5.04 -31.62 15.32
N LEU A 468 6.24 -31.05 15.48
CA LEU A 468 7.12 -31.21 16.65
C LEU A 468 7.58 -29.86 17.23
N PRO A 469 7.91 -29.80 18.54
CA PRO A 469 8.11 -28.54 19.25
C PRO A 469 9.31 -27.73 18.76
N SER A 470 9.18 -26.41 18.80
CA SER A 470 10.24 -25.47 18.47
C SER A 470 11.36 -25.50 19.52
N TYR A 471 12.54 -25.97 19.14
CA TYR A 471 13.71 -25.95 20.00
C TYR A 471 14.43 -24.60 19.89
N THR A 472 14.25 -23.73 20.89
CA THR A 472 15.06 -22.50 21.03
C THR A 472 16.39 -22.84 21.69
N TYR A 473 17.49 -22.82 20.93
CA TYR A 473 18.83 -23.13 21.45
C TYR A 473 19.58 -21.85 21.85
N SER A 474 19.34 -21.35 23.07
CA SER A 474 20.05 -20.19 23.61
C SER A 474 21.31 -20.60 24.39
N HIS A 475 22.50 -20.54 23.77
CA HIS A 475 23.74 -20.84 24.48
C HIS A 475 24.32 -19.59 25.17
N ASN A 476 23.97 -19.39 26.44
CA ASN A 476 24.57 -18.35 27.27
C ASN A 476 26.02 -18.74 27.63
N LEU A 477 27.02 -18.22 26.91
CA LEU A 477 28.45 -18.47 27.21
C LEU A 477 28.83 -18.12 28.66
N PHE A 478 28.17 -17.12 29.24
CA PHE A 478 28.35 -16.76 30.64
C PHE A 478 27.59 -17.66 31.63
N LYS A 479 26.49 -18.33 31.26
CA LYS A 479 25.82 -19.27 32.18
C LYS A 479 26.61 -20.56 32.35
N ALA A 480 27.29 -21.08 31.33
CA ALA A 480 28.19 -22.24 31.52
C ALA A 480 29.33 -21.91 32.50
N ARG A 481 30.02 -20.77 32.28
CA ARG A 481 31.09 -20.30 33.19
C ARG A 481 30.57 -19.95 34.59
N GLN A 482 29.44 -19.27 34.74
CA GLN A 482 28.89 -18.92 36.04
C GLN A 482 28.25 -20.11 36.76
N VAL A 483 27.62 -21.07 36.07
CA VAL A 483 27.08 -22.28 36.73
C VAL A 483 28.21 -23.20 37.19
N LEU A 484 29.33 -23.30 36.47
CA LEU A 484 30.48 -24.07 36.97
C LEU A 484 31.21 -23.31 38.09
N LEU A 485 31.49 -22.01 37.92
CA LEU A 485 32.22 -21.22 38.91
C LEU A 485 31.39 -20.94 40.18
N ALA A 486 30.08 -20.69 40.08
CA ALA A 486 29.21 -20.49 41.25
C ALA A 486 28.75 -21.81 41.92
N ARG A 487 28.92 -22.98 41.26
CA ARG A 487 28.84 -24.28 41.94
C ARG A 487 30.17 -24.71 42.59
N MET A 488 31.23 -23.91 42.45
CA MET A 488 32.57 -24.20 43.00
C MET A 488 33.09 -23.13 43.97
N LEU A 489 32.72 -21.86 43.76
CA LEU A 489 33.01 -20.73 44.64
C LEU A 489 31.71 -20.26 45.30
N ALA A 490 31.49 -20.80 46.50
CA ALA A 490 30.49 -20.41 47.48
C ALA A 490 29.02 -20.47 47.02
N ASP A 491 28.39 -21.60 47.34
CA ASP A 491 27.18 -21.52 48.17
C ASP A 491 27.57 -20.70 49.41
N VAL A 492 27.33 -19.38 49.37
CA VAL A 492 27.58 -18.51 50.52
C VAL A 492 26.52 -18.84 51.53
N ASP A 493 26.90 -19.71 52.46
CA ASP A 493 26.30 -19.96 53.75
C ASP A 493 25.13 -19.01 54.06
N PRO A 494 23.88 -19.43 53.83
CA PRO A 494 22.71 -18.56 53.98
C PRO A 494 22.45 -18.13 55.45
N ALA A 495 23.29 -18.56 56.41
CA ALA A 495 23.28 -18.15 57.81
C ALA A 495 24.58 -17.42 58.27
N GLY A 496 25.64 -17.36 57.45
CA GLY A 496 26.87 -16.61 57.73
C GLY A 496 27.91 -17.29 58.64
N LEU A 497 27.97 -18.61 58.67
CA LEU A 497 28.81 -19.43 59.58
C LEU A 497 30.24 -19.70 59.04
N GLY A 498 30.51 -19.56 57.73
CA GLY A 498 31.87 -19.68 57.18
C GLY A 498 32.01 -19.45 55.67
N THR A 499 33.21 -19.70 55.13
CA THR A 499 33.52 -19.57 53.69
C THR A 499 34.31 -20.78 53.15
N ALA A 500 34.21 -21.05 51.85
CA ALA A 500 34.98 -22.10 51.17
C ALA A 500 35.83 -21.51 50.04
N ALA A 501 37.08 -21.98 49.89
CA ALA A 501 38.06 -21.43 48.97
C ALA A 501 38.81 -22.51 48.17
N ILE A 502 39.28 -22.12 46.97
CA ILE A 502 40.08 -22.93 46.05
C ILE A 502 41.48 -22.29 45.94
N SER A 503 42.52 -23.12 45.81
CA SER A 503 43.91 -22.68 45.67
C SER A 503 44.12 -21.84 44.39
N PRO A 504 44.65 -20.60 44.46
CA PRO A 504 44.90 -19.77 43.28
C PRO A 504 45.93 -20.34 42.28
N LYS A 505 46.73 -21.33 42.69
CA LYS A 505 47.76 -21.95 41.83
C LYS A 505 47.18 -22.92 40.80
N ASP A 506 45.92 -23.33 40.98
CA ASP A 506 45.23 -24.29 40.12
C ASP A 506 44.39 -23.57 39.04
N LEU A 507 44.54 -22.24 38.91
CA LEU A 507 43.77 -21.34 38.03
C LEU A 507 44.66 -20.71 36.92
N ILE A 508 45.46 -21.54 36.22
CA ILE A 508 46.34 -21.12 35.11
C ILE A 508 45.70 -21.53 33.77
N TRP A 509 46.03 -20.80 32.69
CA TRP A 509 45.24 -20.67 31.45
C TRP A 509 45.01 -21.93 30.57
N ASP A 510 45.56 -23.11 30.91
CA ASP A 510 45.49 -24.34 30.09
C ASP A 510 44.49 -25.41 30.61
N LEU A 511 43.38 -25.00 31.24
CA LEU A 511 42.41 -25.92 31.85
C LEU A 511 41.37 -26.50 30.85
N TYR A 512 41.83 -27.10 29.75
CA TYR A 512 40.98 -27.64 28.66
C TYR A 512 40.93 -29.19 28.58
N LEU A 513 41.17 -29.90 29.69
CA LEU A 513 41.02 -31.36 29.76
C LEU A 513 40.30 -31.79 31.05
N PHE A 514 39.18 -32.50 30.91
CA PHE A 514 38.23 -32.95 31.96
C PHE A 514 38.79 -33.99 32.98
N ASN A 515 40.11 -34.03 33.23
CA ASN A 515 40.75 -35.06 34.06
C ASN A 515 41.72 -34.53 35.14
N GLN A 516 41.82 -33.22 35.37
CA GLN A 516 42.62 -32.69 36.49
C GLN A 516 41.83 -32.66 37.80
N SER A 517 42.52 -32.92 38.91
CA SER A 517 41.94 -32.96 40.26
C SER A 517 42.19 -31.65 40.99
N LEU A 518 41.18 -31.15 41.71
CA LEU A 518 41.24 -29.90 42.47
C LEU A 518 41.35 -30.13 43.98
N ASN A 519 41.86 -29.10 44.68
CA ASN A 519 41.96 -29.06 46.13
C ASN A 519 41.10 -27.91 46.69
N MET A 520 40.12 -28.23 47.53
CA MET A 520 39.15 -27.30 48.11
C MET A 520 39.25 -27.29 49.63
N THR A 521 39.20 -26.11 50.27
CA THR A 521 39.33 -25.98 51.74
C THR A 521 38.23 -25.08 52.30
N ALA A 522 37.64 -25.49 53.42
CA ALA A 522 36.68 -24.66 54.17
C ALA A 522 37.38 -23.89 55.30
N GLN A 523 36.93 -22.66 55.53
CA GLN A 523 37.39 -21.73 56.56
C GLN A 523 36.16 -21.26 57.35
N PRO A 524 35.82 -21.90 58.48
CA PRO A 524 34.67 -21.52 59.30
C PRO A 524 34.97 -20.21 60.07
N ASN A 525 33.91 -19.48 60.41
CA ASN A 525 34.02 -18.30 61.29
C ASN A 525 34.24 -18.73 62.75
N THR A 526 34.77 -17.84 63.58
CA THR A 526 35.07 -18.12 65.00
C THR A 526 33.84 -18.65 65.75
N GLY A 527 33.96 -19.82 66.38
CA GLY A 527 32.85 -20.52 67.07
C GLY A 527 32.14 -21.58 66.22
N TYR A 528 32.67 -21.90 65.02
CA TYR A 528 32.15 -22.93 64.12
C TYR A 528 33.27 -23.86 63.61
N GLU A 529 32.92 -25.09 63.27
CA GLU A 529 33.82 -26.13 62.73
C GLU A 529 33.26 -26.78 61.47
N VAL A 530 34.14 -27.45 60.69
CA VAL A 530 33.77 -28.13 59.45
C VAL A 530 33.39 -29.57 59.76
N ALA A 531 32.11 -29.91 59.66
CA ALA A 531 31.58 -31.26 59.87
C ALA A 531 31.99 -32.24 58.75
N GLY A 532 32.13 -31.76 57.52
CA GLY A 532 32.59 -32.57 56.38
C GLY A 532 32.06 -32.08 55.03
N TRP A 533 32.40 -32.79 53.96
CA TRP A 533 31.98 -32.48 52.59
C TRP A 533 31.07 -33.56 52.03
N THR A 534 29.92 -33.19 51.47
CA THR A 534 29.03 -34.11 50.75
C THR A 534 29.20 -33.90 49.24
N VAL A 535 29.54 -34.99 48.54
CA VAL A 535 29.62 -35.07 47.08
C VAL A 535 28.39 -35.80 46.58
N ARG A 536 27.55 -35.13 45.79
CA ARG A 536 26.32 -35.70 45.22
C ARG A 536 26.41 -35.76 43.71
N ASN A 537 26.25 -36.95 43.15
CA ASN A 537 26.04 -37.09 41.72
C ASN A 537 24.57 -36.80 41.39
N LEU A 538 24.35 -35.81 40.52
CA LEU A 538 23.04 -35.31 40.13
C LEU A 538 22.36 -36.18 39.06
N MET A 539 23.12 -36.97 38.31
CA MET A 539 22.60 -37.86 37.26
C MET A 539 22.16 -39.22 37.82
N SER A 540 22.91 -39.77 38.80
CA SER A 540 22.55 -41.03 39.49
C SER A 540 21.82 -40.82 40.82
N GLY A 541 21.75 -39.58 41.32
CA GLY A 541 21.15 -39.22 42.61
C GLY A 541 21.96 -39.60 43.86
N SER A 542 23.06 -40.36 43.71
CA SER A 542 23.87 -40.91 44.80
C SER A 542 24.74 -39.86 45.49
N SER A 543 24.77 -39.88 46.83
CA SER A 543 25.62 -39.00 47.66
C SER A 543 26.66 -39.77 48.45
N GLN A 544 27.85 -39.18 48.65
CA GLN A 544 28.90 -39.66 49.54
C GLN A 544 29.39 -38.50 50.41
N THR A 545 29.48 -38.70 51.72
CA THR A 545 30.01 -37.70 52.68
C THR A 545 31.41 -38.10 53.13
N LEU A 546 32.32 -37.12 53.20
CA LEU A 546 33.75 -37.25 53.47
C LEU A 546 34.15 -36.24 54.55
N HIS A 547 34.52 -36.73 55.73
CA HIS A 547 34.80 -35.90 56.90
C HIS A 547 36.26 -35.43 56.90
N ALA A 548 36.53 -34.25 56.31
CA ALA A 548 37.83 -33.60 56.28
C ALA A 548 37.69 -32.07 56.10
N ALA A 549 38.63 -31.28 56.65
CA ALA A 549 38.65 -29.82 56.46
C ALA A 549 39.05 -29.39 55.03
N THR A 550 39.83 -30.24 54.33
CA THR A 550 40.28 -30.07 52.95
C THR A 550 39.88 -31.29 52.14
N LEU A 551 39.25 -31.08 50.99
CA LEU A 551 38.89 -32.11 50.02
C LEU A 551 39.90 -32.08 48.86
N SER A 552 40.56 -33.19 48.58
CA SER A 552 41.63 -33.29 47.58
C SER A 552 41.46 -34.50 46.65
N GLY A 553 42.00 -34.40 45.43
CA GLY A 553 42.11 -35.54 44.50
C GLY A 553 40.80 -35.99 43.84
N GLN A 554 39.75 -35.17 43.85
CA GLN A 554 38.46 -35.51 43.22
C GLN A 554 38.38 -35.02 41.77
N PRO A 555 37.97 -35.85 40.80
CA PRO A 555 37.73 -35.43 39.43
C PRO A 555 36.43 -34.63 39.34
N VAL A 556 36.53 -33.40 38.81
CA VAL A 556 35.42 -32.45 38.68
C VAL A 556 34.80 -32.58 37.30
N ASP A 557 33.58 -33.09 37.26
CA ASP A 557 32.75 -33.19 36.06
C ASP A 557 31.35 -32.61 36.31
N ALA A 558 30.63 -32.30 35.23
CA ALA A 558 29.34 -31.61 35.29
C ALA A 558 28.21 -32.39 35.99
N SER A 559 28.41 -33.69 36.29
CA SER A 559 27.41 -34.52 36.97
C SER A 559 27.48 -34.44 38.50
N LYS A 560 28.45 -33.74 39.09
CA LYS A 560 28.69 -33.73 40.55
C LYS A 560 28.49 -32.35 41.19
N LEU A 561 27.96 -32.36 42.41
CA LEU A 561 27.77 -31.20 43.28
C LEU A 561 28.52 -31.43 44.60
N PHE A 562 29.23 -30.42 45.10
CA PHE A 562 30.06 -30.51 46.30
C PHE A 562 29.56 -29.49 47.34
N ILE A 563 29.27 -29.94 48.56
CA ILE A 563 28.64 -29.13 49.62
C ILE A 563 29.46 -29.28 50.91
N ALA A 564 29.87 -28.18 51.54
CA ALA A 564 30.52 -28.19 52.86
C ALA A 564 29.47 -28.06 53.98
N GLY A 565 29.50 -28.95 54.96
CA GLY A 565 28.75 -28.81 56.20
C GLY A 565 29.57 -28.04 57.24
N ILE A 566 29.09 -26.88 57.66
CA ILE A 566 29.67 -26.07 58.75
C ILE A 566 28.65 -26.05 59.90
N VAL A 567 29.12 -26.32 61.12
CA VAL A 567 28.29 -26.43 62.34
C VAL A 567 28.94 -25.68 63.51
N PRO A 568 28.20 -25.33 64.59
CA PRO A 568 28.81 -24.75 65.78
C PRO A 568 29.92 -25.64 66.37
N GLU A 569 30.96 -25.03 66.91
CA GLU A 569 32.16 -25.69 67.43
C GLU A 569 31.80 -26.72 68.53
N GLY A 570 32.12 -27.99 68.31
CA GLY A 570 31.78 -29.12 69.18
C GLY A 570 30.53 -29.91 68.77
N MET A 571 29.95 -29.70 67.58
CA MET A 571 28.77 -30.43 67.08
C MET A 571 29.05 -31.37 65.88
N GLY A 572 30.28 -31.40 65.36
CA GLY A 572 30.71 -31.98 64.08
C GLY A 572 30.04 -33.28 63.61
N ASP A 573 29.86 -34.27 64.50
CA ASP A 573 29.37 -35.62 64.14
C ASP A 573 27.87 -35.86 64.44
N SER A 574 27.15 -34.87 64.97
CA SER A 574 25.84 -35.10 65.63
C SER A 574 24.62 -34.41 64.99
N TRP A 575 24.83 -33.57 63.98
CA TRP A 575 23.77 -32.73 63.42
C TRP A 575 22.93 -33.44 62.34
N THR A 576 21.67 -33.72 62.66
CA THR A 576 20.63 -34.13 61.69
C THR A 576 19.45 -33.17 61.83
N GLY A 577 19.25 -32.31 60.82
CA GLY A 577 18.57 -31.03 61.03
C GLY A 577 17.04 -31.09 61.20
N ALA A 578 16.52 -30.35 62.20
CA ALA A 578 15.22 -29.64 62.17
C ALA A 578 15.00 -28.76 63.43
N GLY A 579 14.52 -27.52 63.25
CA GLY A 579 13.95 -26.66 64.32
C GLY A 579 14.88 -25.55 64.88
N THR A 580 14.40 -24.38 65.36
CA THR A 580 13.03 -23.80 65.41
C THR A 580 13.05 -22.25 65.54
N GLY A 581 12.31 -21.53 64.67
CA GLY A 581 11.94 -20.09 64.81
C GLY A 581 13.05 -19.06 64.53
N THR A 582 12.85 -17.97 63.77
CA THR A 582 11.63 -17.32 63.23
C THR A 582 11.63 -17.29 61.70
N GLY A 583 10.52 -17.69 61.06
CA GLY A 583 10.46 -17.80 59.59
C GLY A 583 10.33 -16.47 58.85
N LEU A 584 10.90 -16.42 57.63
CA LEU A 584 10.59 -15.41 56.62
C LEU A 584 9.07 -15.39 56.33
N PRO A 585 8.49 -14.26 55.90
CA PRO A 585 7.08 -14.22 55.51
C PRO A 585 6.82 -15.22 54.38
N THR A 586 5.67 -15.90 54.46
CA THR A 586 5.24 -16.89 53.47
C THR A 586 3.95 -16.44 52.80
N TYR A 587 3.83 -16.73 51.50
CA TYR A 587 2.78 -16.23 50.63
C TYR A 587 2.06 -17.37 49.93
N THR A 588 0.82 -17.13 49.52
CA THR A 588 -0.01 -18.12 48.81
C THR A 588 -0.12 -17.79 47.32
N VAL A 589 -0.26 -18.84 46.50
CA VAL A 589 -0.73 -18.73 45.12
C VAL A 589 -2.17 -19.23 45.10
N THR A 590 -3.10 -18.37 44.68
CA THR A 590 -4.48 -18.78 44.38
C THR A 590 -4.56 -19.15 42.91
N THR A 591 -5.16 -20.30 42.60
CA THR A 591 -5.33 -20.78 41.22
C THR A 591 -6.81 -20.85 40.87
N GLU A 592 -7.17 -20.44 39.65
CA GLU A 592 -8.54 -20.56 39.11
C GLU A 592 -8.49 -21.06 37.66
N VAL A 593 -9.39 -21.96 37.29
CA VAL A 593 -9.52 -22.45 35.90
C VAL A 593 -10.82 -21.94 35.31
N PHE A 594 -10.75 -21.34 34.12
CA PHE A 594 -11.93 -20.91 33.37
C PHE A 594 -11.98 -21.52 31.96
N PRO A 595 -13.11 -22.12 31.54
CA PRO A 595 -14.31 -22.39 32.34
C PRO A 595 -14.05 -23.52 33.36
N PRO A 596 -14.79 -23.60 34.47
CA PRO A 596 -14.56 -24.63 35.49
C PRO A 596 -14.59 -26.05 34.90
N GLY A 597 -13.48 -26.79 35.08
CA GLY A 597 -13.32 -28.15 34.55
C GLY A 597 -12.70 -28.25 33.14
N ALA A 598 -12.32 -27.15 32.50
CA ALA A 598 -11.61 -27.17 31.21
C ALA A 598 -10.12 -27.54 31.30
N GLY A 599 -9.59 -27.73 32.50
CA GLY A 599 -8.19 -28.06 32.72
C GLY A 599 -7.82 -28.00 34.20
N GLU A 600 -6.52 -28.11 34.46
CA GLU A 600 -5.93 -27.99 35.80
C GLU A 600 -4.75 -27.02 35.77
N ILE A 601 -4.42 -26.44 36.93
CA ILE A 601 -3.19 -25.65 37.13
C ILE A 601 -2.28 -26.42 38.09
N GLN A 602 -1.08 -26.77 37.62
CA GLN A 602 -0.04 -27.37 38.43
C GLN A 602 0.94 -26.31 38.91
N LEU A 603 1.37 -26.43 40.17
CA LEU A 603 2.39 -25.59 40.78
C LEU A 603 3.63 -26.44 41.08
N PHE A 604 4.82 -25.86 40.92
CA PHE A 604 6.08 -26.51 41.28
C PHE A 604 6.98 -25.51 42.04
N PRO A 605 7.27 -25.76 43.34
CA PRO A 605 6.80 -26.89 44.15
C PRO A 605 5.29 -26.84 44.47
N GLY A 606 4.65 -28.02 44.52
CA GLY A 606 3.18 -28.15 44.46
C GLY A 606 2.37 -27.83 45.72
N THR A 607 3.00 -27.37 46.81
CA THR A 607 2.29 -26.98 48.04
C THR A 607 2.93 -25.77 48.70
N GLY A 608 2.16 -24.68 48.81
CA GLY A 608 2.49 -23.52 49.65
C GLY A 608 2.00 -23.65 51.10
N PRO A 609 2.24 -22.66 51.96
CA PRO A 609 2.68 -21.30 51.63
C PRO A 609 4.18 -21.20 51.35
N TYR A 610 4.52 -20.33 50.40
CA TYR A 610 5.83 -20.20 49.76
C TYR A 610 6.68 -19.11 50.45
N PRO A 611 7.94 -19.35 50.83
CA PRO A 611 8.81 -18.33 51.42
C PRO A 611 9.04 -17.12 50.48
N TRP A 612 9.23 -15.94 51.08
CA TRP A 612 9.60 -14.73 50.35
C TRP A 612 10.79 -14.96 49.40
N GLY A 613 10.63 -14.58 48.13
CA GLY A 613 11.67 -14.66 47.10
C GLY A 613 11.84 -16.04 46.43
N ILE A 614 11.02 -17.05 46.73
CA ILE A 614 11.03 -18.29 45.93
C ILE A 614 10.28 -18.11 44.61
N ASN A 615 10.78 -18.72 43.54
CA ASN A 615 10.09 -18.83 42.27
C ASN A 615 9.21 -20.10 42.24
N VAL A 616 7.94 -19.93 41.91
CA VAL A 616 6.97 -21.02 41.70
C VAL A 616 6.70 -21.11 40.20
N LEU A 617 7.04 -22.25 39.60
CA LEU A 617 6.62 -22.55 38.23
C LEU A 617 5.14 -22.95 38.25
N VAL A 618 4.36 -22.34 37.37
CA VAL A 618 2.94 -22.58 37.14
C VAL A 618 2.80 -23.20 35.76
N ALA A 619 2.01 -24.25 35.61
CA ALA A 619 1.72 -24.90 34.34
C ALA A 619 0.21 -25.14 34.17
N ALA A 620 -0.32 -24.85 32.99
CA ALA A 620 -1.70 -25.17 32.62
C ALA A 620 -1.73 -26.55 31.92
N GLN A 621 -2.71 -27.37 32.30
CA GLN A 621 -2.98 -28.65 31.64
C GLN A 621 -4.41 -28.65 31.12
N PRO A 622 -4.65 -28.54 29.80
CA PRO A 622 -5.99 -28.63 29.23
C PRO A 622 -6.65 -29.99 29.48
N ALA A 623 -7.96 -29.97 29.70
CA ALA A 623 -8.80 -31.16 29.65
C ALA A 623 -9.17 -31.49 28.20
N ALA A 624 -9.63 -32.72 27.94
CA ALA A 624 -10.06 -33.13 26.61
C ALA A 624 -11.22 -32.24 26.10
N GLY A 625 -11.09 -31.72 24.86
CA GLY A 625 -12.04 -30.78 24.26
C GLY A 625 -11.71 -29.30 24.49
N PHE A 626 -10.58 -29.00 25.13
CA PHE A 626 -10.10 -27.65 25.40
C PHE A 626 -8.62 -27.50 25.07
N GLU A 627 -8.21 -26.28 24.75
CA GLU A 627 -6.81 -25.86 24.61
C GLU A 627 -6.53 -24.67 25.51
N PHE A 628 -5.28 -24.50 25.92
CA PHE A 628 -4.89 -23.36 26.73
C PHE A 628 -4.82 -22.10 25.87
N HIS A 629 -5.39 -21.00 26.35
CA HIS A 629 -5.47 -19.74 25.62
C HIS A 629 -4.54 -18.68 26.20
N HIS A 630 -4.63 -18.37 27.50
CA HIS A 630 -3.69 -17.47 28.19
C HIS A 630 -3.84 -17.49 29.73
N TRP A 631 -2.89 -16.85 30.41
CA TRP A 631 -2.93 -16.53 31.84
C TRP A 631 -3.54 -15.14 32.11
N GLU A 632 -4.40 -15.05 33.13
CA GLU A 632 -4.82 -13.79 33.76
C GLU A 632 -4.24 -13.67 35.19
N GLY A 633 -4.07 -12.43 35.66
CA GLY A 633 -3.73 -12.10 37.05
C GLY A 633 -2.25 -11.80 37.27
N SER A 634 -1.59 -12.59 38.12
CA SER A 634 -0.16 -12.46 38.45
C SER A 634 0.77 -13.10 37.41
N LEU A 635 0.21 -13.77 36.42
CA LEU A 635 0.85 -14.19 35.18
C LEU A 635 0.02 -13.63 34.01
N THR A 636 0.70 -13.37 32.89
CA THR A 636 0.12 -12.96 31.62
C THR A 636 0.85 -13.68 30.48
N GLY A 637 0.19 -13.81 29.33
CA GLY A 637 0.72 -14.50 28.15
C GLY A 637 0.05 -15.85 27.86
N ASP A 638 0.31 -16.36 26.67
CA ASP A 638 -0.26 -17.55 26.01
C ASP A 638 0.58 -18.82 26.21
N GLU A 639 1.79 -18.70 26.76
CA GLU A 639 2.64 -19.84 27.09
C GLU A 639 2.02 -20.76 28.16
N LEU A 640 2.01 -22.08 27.90
CA LEU A 640 1.48 -23.12 28.80
C LEU A 640 2.11 -23.12 30.20
N THR A 641 3.25 -22.46 30.40
CA THR A 641 3.95 -22.35 31.68
C THR A 641 4.44 -20.93 31.96
N GLY A 642 4.39 -20.49 33.21
CA GLY A 642 4.93 -19.20 33.67
C GLY A 642 5.55 -19.29 35.06
N VAL A 643 6.38 -18.31 35.44
CA VAL A 643 7.09 -18.32 36.73
C VAL A 643 6.64 -17.14 37.60
N LEU A 644 6.17 -17.44 38.81
CA LEU A 644 5.79 -16.47 39.83
C LEU A 644 6.91 -16.29 40.86
N GLU A 645 7.43 -15.07 40.99
CA GLU A 645 8.26 -14.70 42.14
C GLU A 645 7.37 -14.39 43.35
N MET A 646 7.54 -15.12 44.45
CA MET A 646 6.72 -15.03 45.65
C MET A 646 7.20 -13.94 46.60
N THR A 647 7.05 -12.69 46.21
CA THR A 647 7.27 -11.50 47.05
C THR A 647 6.01 -11.03 47.78
N THR A 648 4.84 -11.46 47.30
CA THR A 648 3.50 -11.18 47.82
C THR A 648 2.57 -12.38 47.56
N ASN A 649 1.35 -12.37 48.11
CA ASN A 649 0.32 -13.32 47.69
C ASN A 649 0.00 -13.10 46.19
N ARG A 650 0.02 -14.19 45.42
CA ARG A 650 -0.24 -14.18 43.98
C ARG A 650 -1.60 -14.83 43.69
N SER A 651 -2.21 -14.44 42.58
CA SER A 651 -3.42 -15.07 42.05
C SER A 651 -3.25 -15.24 40.55
N VAL A 652 -3.44 -16.45 40.04
CA VAL A 652 -3.31 -16.77 38.61
C VAL A 652 -4.54 -17.54 38.15
N ARG A 653 -4.99 -17.23 36.94
CA ARG A 653 -6.13 -17.89 36.32
C ARG A 653 -5.75 -18.39 34.94
N ALA A 654 -6.01 -19.66 34.66
CA ALA A 654 -5.81 -20.26 33.36
C ALA A 654 -7.11 -20.16 32.55
N ILE A 655 -7.02 -19.53 31.38
CA ILE A 655 -8.11 -19.43 30.41
C ILE A 655 -7.92 -20.51 29.35
N PHE A 656 -8.99 -21.26 29.08
CA PHE A 656 -9.03 -22.28 28.04
C PHE A 656 -10.06 -21.93 26.97
N ALA A 657 -9.72 -22.18 25.71
CA ALA A 657 -10.62 -22.11 24.55
C ALA A 657 -11.19 -23.50 24.23
N SER A 658 -12.36 -23.55 23.59
CA SER A 658 -12.93 -24.83 23.14
C SER A 658 -12.25 -25.33 21.86
N ASN A 659 -11.87 -26.60 21.84
CA ASN A 659 -11.30 -27.25 20.65
C ASN A 659 -11.81 -28.70 20.53
N PRO A 660 -12.70 -29.01 19.56
CA PRO A 660 -13.27 -28.11 18.54
C PRO A 660 -14.26 -27.08 19.13
N PRO A 661 -14.63 -26.02 18.36
CA PRO A 661 -15.67 -25.06 18.72
C PRO A 661 -16.95 -25.71 19.23
N ARG A 662 -17.50 -25.22 20.34
CA ARG A 662 -18.81 -25.68 20.85
C ARG A 662 -19.93 -24.76 20.34
N THR A 663 -21.07 -25.35 20.02
CA THR A 663 -22.28 -24.60 19.64
C THR A 663 -23.24 -24.49 20.83
N LEU A 664 -23.62 -23.26 21.18
CA LEU A 664 -24.59 -22.94 22.24
C LEU A 664 -25.90 -22.46 21.61
N TYR A 665 -27.02 -23.15 21.88
CA TYR A 665 -28.29 -22.93 21.15
C TYR A 665 -29.24 -21.98 21.88
N VAL A 666 -29.81 -21.01 21.15
CA VAL A 666 -30.79 -20.02 21.67
C VAL A 666 -32.06 -20.09 20.81
N PRO A 667 -33.26 -20.35 21.38
CA PRO A 667 -33.57 -20.46 22.81
C PRO A 667 -33.46 -21.87 23.41
N SER A 668 -33.25 -22.93 22.61
CA SER A 668 -33.45 -24.32 23.08
C SER A 668 -32.54 -24.79 24.22
N GLN A 669 -31.34 -24.23 24.35
CA GLN A 669 -30.39 -24.52 25.45
C GLN A 669 -30.27 -23.33 26.41
N TYR A 670 -30.21 -22.10 25.90
CA TYR A 670 -30.16 -20.86 26.68
C TYR A 670 -31.32 -19.95 26.29
N PRO A 671 -32.13 -19.44 27.25
CA PRO A 671 -33.38 -18.74 26.93
C PRO A 671 -33.20 -17.38 26.24
N THR A 672 -32.00 -16.79 26.29
CA THR A 672 -31.69 -15.49 25.68
C THR A 672 -30.26 -15.46 25.11
N LEU A 673 -30.00 -14.56 24.17
CA LEU A 673 -28.67 -14.34 23.60
C LEU A 673 -27.65 -13.96 24.70
N GLN A 674 -28.01 -13.08 25.63
CA GLN A 674 -27.15 -12.73 26.76
C GLN A 674 -26.84 -13.93 27.69
N ALA A 675 -27.80 -14.85 27.89
CA ALA A 675 -27.56 -16.04 28.70
C ALA A 675 -26.53 -16.99 28.05
N ALA A 676 -26.55 -17.12 26.72
CA ALA A 676 -25.52 -17.86 25.98
C ALA A 676 -24.16 -17.12 26.02
N LEU A 677 -24.12 -15.80 25.80
CA LEU A 677 -22.90 -14.98 25.87
C LEU A 677 -22.21 -15.08 27.24
N ASN A 678 -22.97 -15.11 28.33
CA ASN A 678 -22.43 -15.27 29.68
C ASN A 678 -21.79 -16.66 29.90
N ALA A 679 -22.27 -17.69 29.21
CA ALA A 679 -21.77 -19.06 29.29
C ALA A 679 -20.63 -19.36 28.31
N ALA A 680 -20.53 -18.60 27.21
CA ALA A 680 -19.56 -18.80 26.14
C ALA A 680 -18.10 -18.60 26.61
N THR A 681 -17.22 -19.41 26.05
CA THR A 681 -15.76 -19.29 26.17
C THR A 681 -15.14 -18.88 24.83
N TYR A 682 -13.83 -18.62 24.82
CA TYR A 682 -13.09 -18.41 23.57
C TYR A 682 -13.35 -19.57 22.60
N ASN A 683 -13.53 -19.23 21.31
CA ASN A 683 -13.83 -20.14 20.21
C ASN A 683 -15.24 -20.78 20.20
N ASP A 684 -16.15 -20.40 21.10
CA ASP A 684 -17.54 -20.88 21.04
C ASP A 684 -18.38 -20.16 19.97
N ILE A 685 -19.37 -20.88 19.43
CA ILE A 685 -20.38 -20.38 18.48
C ILE A 685 -21.73 -20.32 19.20
N ILE A 686 -22.39 -19.17 19.19
CA ILE A 686 -23.76 -19.01 19.68
C ILE A 686 -24.71 -19.10 18.48
N HIS A 687 -25.48 -20.18 18.40
CA HIS A 687 -26.47 -20.38 17.35
C HIS A 687 -27.85 -19.89 17.81
N VAL A 688 -28.31 -18.81 17.19
CA VAL A 688 -29.67 -18.29 17.33
C VAL A 688 -30.57 -19.01 16.33
N GLU A 689 -31.48 -19.84 16.85
CA GLU A 689 -32.39 -20.66 16.06
C GLU A 689 -33.38 -19.80 15.27
N ALA A 690 -33.93 -20.34 14.17
CA ALA A 690 -34.89 -19.62 13.34
C ALA A 690 -36.14 -19.17 14.15
N GLY A 691 -36.50 -17.89 14.01
CA GLY A 691 -37.58 -17.24 14.73
C GLY A 691 -37.39 -15.72 14.82
N THR A 692 -38.36 -15.05 15.44
CA THR A 692 -38.24 -13.64 15.84
C THR A 692 -38.00 -13.56 17.35
N HIS A 693 -36.86 -13.03 17.74
CA HIS A 693 -36.39 -12.95 19.11
C HIS A 693 -36.40 -11.48 19.57
N SER A 694 -36.92 -11.22 20.77
CA SER A 694 -37.13 -9.86 21.27
C SER A 694 -37.21 -9.86 22.80
N GLY A 695 -37.14 -8.67 23.39
CA GLY A 695 -37.16 -8.49 24.86
C GLY A 695 -35.80 -8.65 25.51
N ASP A 696 -35.80 -8.64 26.85
CA ASP A 696 -34.57 -8.53 27.65
C ASP A 696 -33.59 -9.68 27.41
N GLY A 697 -32.32 -9.34 27.20
CA GLY A 697 -31.27 -10.28 26.81
C GLY A 697 -31.12 -10.51 25.30
N PHE A 698 -31.90 -9.81 24.46
CA PHE A 698 -31.70 -9.68 23.01
C PHE A 698 -31.41 -8.24 22.55
N HIS A 699 -31.38 -7.28 23.49
CA HIS A 699 -30.96 -5.90 23.30
C HIS A 699 -29.99 -5.51 24.43
N GLU A 700 -29.23 -4.44 24.22
CA GLU A 700 -28.16 -3.96 25.12
C GLU A 700 -27.18 -5.07 25.58
N ILE A 701 -26.81 -5.97 24.67
CA ILE A 701 -25.93 -7.11 24.97
C ILE A 701 -24.54 -6.64 25.39
N ILE A 702 -23.99 -7.34 26.37
CA ILE A 702 -22.59 -7.25 26.79
C ILE A 702 -21.91 -8.54 26.33
N ILE A 703 -20.83 -8.39 25.57
CA ILE A 703 -19.98 -9.51 25.17
C ILE A 703 -18.84 -9.58 26.20
N PRO A 704 -18.84 -10.57 27.11
CA PRO A 704 -17.90 -10.59 28.24
C PRO A 704 -16.50 -11.11 27.87
N ARG A 705 -16.32 -11.63 26.65
CA ARG A 705 -15.09 -12.23 26.12
C ARG A 705 -15.00 -12.05 24.63
N ASP A 706 -13.79 -11.83 24.15
CA ASP A 706 -13.47 -11.70 22.73
C ASP A 706 -13.47 -13.05 22.00
N HIS A 707 -13.51 -13.00 20.68
CA HIS A 707 -13.45 -14.16 19.76
C HIS A 707 -14.62 -15.14 19.93
N VAL A 708 -15.84 -14.59 19.98
CA VAL A 708 -17.11 -15.35 19.89
C VAL A 708 -17.75 -15.16 18.52
N VAL A 709 -18.42 -16.20 18.00
CA VAL A 709 -19.25 -16.12 16.79
C VAL A 709 -20.73 -16.16 17.17
N ILE A 710 -21.53 -15.22 16.66
CA ILE A 710 -23.00 -15.20 16.80
C ILE A 710 -23.59 -15.52 15.42
N GLU A 711 -24.29 -16.63 15.30
CA GLU A 711 -24.79 -17.19 14.04
C GLU A 711 -26.30 -17.41 14.08
N GLY A 712 -27.02 -16.96 13.04
CA GLY A 712 -28.40 -17.38 12.80
C GLY A 712 -28.54 -18.53 11.80
N ALA A 713 -29.77 -19.01 11.61
CA ALA A 713 -30.14 -19.98 10.57
C ALA A 713 -30.35 -19.35 9.17
N GLY A 714 -30.20 -18.02 9.06
CA GLY A 714 -30.44 -17.24 7.84
C GLY A 714 -31.04 -15.86 8.16
N PRO A 715 -30.72 -14.80 7.38
CA PRO A 715 -31.19 -13.44 7.67
C PRO A 715 -32.72 -13.31 7.65
N ASP A 716 -33.40 -13.87 6.65
CA ASP A 716 -34.87 -13.82 6.56
C ASP A 716 -35.59 -14.73 7.58
N THR A 717 -34.86 -15.62 8.25
CA THR A 717 -35.43 -16.63 9.17
C THR A 717 -35.05 -16.39 10.63
N THR A 718 -34.02 -15.60 10.91
CA THR A 718 -33.48 -15.37 12.26
C THR A 718 -33.43 -13.87 12.53
N ILE A 719 -34.47 -13.35 13.17
CA ILE A 719 -34.69 -11.90 13.34
C ILE A 719 -34.53 -11.54 14.81
N ILE A 720 -33.57 -10.67 15.12
CA ILE A 720 -33.48 -9.99 16.41
C ILE A 720 -34.26 -8.67 16.27
N ASP A 721 -35.46 -8.60 16.86
CA ASP A 721 -36.34 -7.43 16.84
C ASP A 721 -36.15 -6.60 18.11
N LEU A 722 -35.55 -5.42 17.94
CA LEU A 722 -35.23 -4.46 19.00
C LEU A 722 -36.40 -3.51 19.31
N ALA A 723 -37.53 -3.67 18.60
CA ALA A 723 -38.82 -3.06 18.89
C ALA A 723 -38.82 -1.52 19.05
N ASP A 724 -37.93 -0.82 18.32
CA ASP A 724 -37.75 0.63 18.33
C ASP A 724 -37.31 1.21 19.69
N ALA A 725 -36.98 0.35 20.67
CA ALA A 725 -36.77 0.71 22.07
C ALA A 725 -35.28 0.86 22.44
N ALA A 726 -34.41 0.06 21.82
CA ALA A 726 -32.99 -0.01 22.17
C ALA A 726 -32.12 -0.43 20.96
N ARG A 727 -30.82 -0.50 21.19
CA ARG A 727 -29.82 -1.05 20.27
C ARG A 727 -29.53 -2.52 20.63
N LEU A 728 -28.96 -3.29 19.70
CA LEU A 728 -28.44 -4.62 20.02
C LEU A 728 -27.33 -4.53 21.06
N GLY A 729 -26.39 -3.58 20.92
CA GLY A 729 -25.33 -3.36 21.90
C GLY A 729 -24.46 -2.12 21.61
N TRP A 730 -23.62 -1.77 22.59
CA TRP A 730 -22.43 -0.93 22.37
C TRP A 730 -21.21 -1.83 22.61
N LEU A 731 -20.52 -2.17 21.53
CA LEU A 731 -19.34 -3.02 21.55
C LEU A 731 -18.11 -2.13 21.70
N HIS A 732 -17.33 -2.34 22.77
CA HIS A 732 -16.22 -1.48 23.15
C HIS A 732 -14.98 -2.33 23.43
N GLY A 733 -13.95 -2.22 22.58
CA GLY A 733 -12.74 -3.05 22.66
C GLY A 733 -13.02 -4.55 22.55
N THR A 734 -14.05 -4.90 21.76
CA THR A 734 -14.58 -6.26 21.65
C THR A 734 -14.26 -6.87 20.30
N HIS A 735 -13.87 -8.15 20.25
CA HIS A 735 -13.74 -8.92 19.00
C HIS A 735 -14.89 -9.92 18.83
N VAL A 736 -15.71 -9.79 17.78
CA VAL A 736 -16.87 -10.67 17.55
C VAL A 736 -17.21 -10.79 16.06
N THR A 737 -17.68 -11.96 15.63
CA THR A 737 -18.25 -12.15 14.29
C THR A 737 -19.74 -12.42 14.37
N PHE A 738 -20.54 -11.71 13.58
CA PHE A 738 -21.96 -12.00 13.36
C PHE A 738 -22.16 -12.62 11.98
N ARG A 739 -23.00 -13.65 11.86
CA ARG A 739 -23.38 -14.22 10.56
C ARG A 739 -24.82 -14.73 10.46
N ASN A 740 -25.35 -14.75 9.24
CA ASN A 740 -26.62 -15.41 8.89
C ASN A 740 -27.85 -14.95 9.72
N LEU A 741 -27.97 -13.66 10.05
CA LEU A 741 -29.07 -13.14 10.88
C LEU A 741 -29.51 -11.72 10.48
N GLN A 742 -30.72 -11.33 10.90
CA GLN A 742 -31.25 -9.98 10.75
C GLN A 742 -31.31 -9.27 12.11
N ILE A 743 -30.91 -8.00 12.13
CA ILE A 743 -31.17 -7.05 13.23
C ILE A 743 -32.22 -6.05 12.73
N TYR A 744 -33.33 -5.93 13.45
CA TYR A 744 -34.53 -5.21 13.03
C TYR A 744 -34.94 -4.16 14.07
N ARG A 745 -35.33 -2.96 13.60
CA ARG A 745 -35.89 -1.87 14.43
C ARG A 745 -35.04 -1.45 15.63
N GLY A 746 -33.72 -1.37 15.41
CA GLY A 746 -32.80 -0.80 16.40
C GLY A 746 -32.95 0.71 16.53
N SER A 747 -32.82 1.24 17.74
CA SER A 747 -33.04 2.65 18.05
C SER A 747 -31.97 3.19 19.00
N GLY A 748 -31.32 4.30 18.65
CA GLY A 748 -30.32 4.93 19.52
C GLY A 748 -29.64 6.17 18.93
N ASN A 749 -28.96 6.98 19.75
CA ASN A 749 -28.33 8.22 19.25
C ASN A 749 -27.21 7.98 18.22
N PHE A 750 -26.43 6.92 18.38
CA PHE A 750 -25.28 6.58 17.55
C PHE A 750 -25.36 5.08 17.25
N GLY A 751 -25.64 4.67 16.01
CA GLY A 751 -25.89 3.27 15.71
C GLY A 751 -27.23 2.80 16.28
N GLY A 752 -28.26 2.72 15.45
CA GLY A 752 -29.58 2.22 15.89
C GLY A 752 -29.52 0.73 16.25
N ALA A 753 -28.82 -0.07 15.44
CA ALA A 753 -28.51 -1.46 15.78
C ALA A 753 -27.26 -1.56 16.68
N LEU A 754 -26.14 -0.94 16.28
CA LEU A 754 -24.85 -1.14 16.95
C LEU A 754 -23.97 0.11 16.97
N ARG A 755 -23.37 0.40 18.13
CA ARG A 755 -22.25 1.33 18.26
C ARG A 755 -20.97 0.56 18.48
N LEU A 756 -19.91 0.92 17.75
CA LEU A 756 -18.58 0.32 17.86
C LEU A 756 -17.55 1.36 18.33
N SER A 757 -16.66 0.99 19.25
CA SER A 757 -15.50 1.79 19.70
C SER A 757 -14.44 0.95 20.43
N GLY A 758 -13.39 1.58 20.94
CA GLY A 758 -12.41 1.01 21.87
C GLY A 758 -11.35 0.13 21.22
N ASN A 759 -11.08 0.30 19.93
CA ASN A 759 -10.34 -0.66 19.11
C ASN A 759 -11.06 -2.02 18.98
N ALA A 760 -12.39 -2.01 18.83
CA ALA A 760 -13.13 -3.23 18.55
C ALA A 760 -12.80 -3.78 17.14
N ASN A 761 -12.97 -5.09 16.94
CA ASN A 761 -12.80 -5.75 15.65
C ASN A 761 -14.07 -6.59 15.37
N VAL A 762 -14.92 -6.10 14.47
CA VAL A 762 -16.26 -6.68 14.28
C VAL A 762 -16.51 -7.01 12.82
N ALA A 763 -16.80 -8.28 12.55
CA ALA A 763 -17.10 -8.78 11.21
C ALA A 763 -18.58 -9.18 11.08
N PHE A 764 -19.20 -8.81 9.96
CA PHE A 764 -20.57 -9.20 9.60
C PHE A 764 -20.56 -9.97 8.28
N ASN A 765 -21.14 -11.17 8.26
CA ASN A 765 -21.17 -12.02 7.07
C ASN A 765 -22.60 -12.51 6.80
N ASN A 766 -23.19 -12.13 5.66
CA ASN A 766 -24.58 -12.48 5.32
C ASN A 766 -25.60 -12.03 6.39
N CYS A 767 -25.48 -10.78 6.84
CA CYS A 767 -26.36 -10.17 7.84
C CYS A 767 -27.24 -9.07 7.23
N THR A 768 -28.44 -8.90 7.77
CA THR A 768 -29.38 -7.83 7.35
C THR A 768 -29.63 -6.84 8.49
N PHE A 769 -29.52 -5.54 8.21
CA PHE A 769 -29.87 -4.46 9.13
C PHE A 769 -31.05 -3.68 8.55
N ARG A 770 -32.20 -3.71 9.22
CA ARG A 770 -33.45 -3.21 8.64
C ARG A 770 -34.26 -2.32 9.56
N ALA A 771 -34.73 -1.20 9.03
CA ALA A 771 -35.58 -0.23 9.71
C ALA A 771 -34.99 0.27 11.05
N CYS A 772 -33.67 0.30 11.17
CA CYS A 772 -32.98 0.86 12.33
C CYS A 772 -32.88 2.38 12.19
N GLN A 773 -32.98 3.10 13.31
CA GLN A 773 -33.02 4.56 13.36
C GLN A 773 -32.01 5.14 14.35
N ALA A 774 -31.32 6.21 13.95
CA ALA A 774 -30.37 6.92 14.80
C ALA A 774 -30.25 8.43 14.50
N ARG A 775 -29.38 9.11 15.25
CA ARG A 775 -28.85 10.40 14.81
C ARG A 775 -27.78 10.20 13.76
N ASP A 776 -26.74 9.43 14.09
CA ASP A 776 -25.62 9.10 13.20
C ASP A 776 -25.50 7.59 13.06
N GLY A 777 -25.46 7.08 11.82
CA GLY A 777 -25.42 5.64 11.54
C GLY A 777 -26.74 4.95 11.87
N GLY A 778 -27.73 5.01 10.98
CA GLY A 778 -29.10 4.51 11.28
C GLY A 778 -29.12 3.05 11.77
N ALA A 779 -28.25 2.19 11.22
CA ALA A 779 -27.93 0.88 11.74
C ALA A 779 -26.63 0.86 12.56
N VAL A 780 -25.49 1.25 11.96
CA VAL A 780 -24.16 1.08 12.59
C VAL A 780 -23.38 2.38 12.62
N HIS A 781 -22.74 2.66 13.76
CA HIS A 781 -21.85 3.81 13.93
C HIS A 781 -20.52 3.41 14.57
N VAL A 782 -19.41 3.79 13.93
CA VAL A 782 -18.04 3.59 14.43
C VAL A 782 -17.52 4.92 15.00
N SER A 783 -17.06 4.91 16.25
CA SER A 783 -16.78 6.13 17.02
C SER A 783 -15.32 6.39 17.43
N ASP A 784 -14.36 5.61 16.92
CA ASP A 784 -12.92 5.94 16.90
C ASP A 784 -12.21 5.27 15.70
N GLY A 785 -10.97 5.69 15.43
CA GLY A 785 -10.18 5.23 14.29
C GLY A 785 -9.41 3.91 14.49
N GLY A 786 -9.33 3.39 15.72
CA GLY A 786 -8.71 2.09 15.98
C GLY A 786 -9.68 0.92 15.88
N THR A 787 -10.97 1.18 15.64
CA THR A 787 -12.01 0.16 15.52
C THR A 787 -12.13 -0.32 14.08
N LEU A 788 -11.76 -1.59 13.83
CA LEU A 788 -11.94 -2.25 12.55
C LEU A 788 -13.36 -2.81 12.43
N VAL A 789 -14.00 -2.59 11.29
CA VAL A 789 -15.28 -3.21 10.95
C VAL A 789 -15.27 -3.71 9.51
N SER A 790 -15.79 -4.92 9.30
CA SER A 790 -15.94 -5.51 7.96
C SER A 790 -17.37 -6.00 7.73
N PHE A 791 -17.84 -5.84 6.49
CA PHE A 791 -19.15 -6.30 6.04
C PHE A 791 -19.03 -7.06 4.73
N THR A 792 -19.46 -8.32 4.72
CA THR A 792 -19.44 -9.19 3.54
C THR A 792 -20.84 -9.73 3.28
N ASN A 793 -21.34 -9.63 2.05
CA ASN A 793 -22.68 -10.13 1.66
C ASN A 793 -23.82 -9.54 2.52
N CYS A 794 -23.65 -8.33 3.08
CA CYS A 794 -24.60 -7.75 4.03
C CYS A 794 -25.61 -6.81 3.36
N ARG A 795 -26.80 -6.68 3.95
CA ARG A 795 -27.89 -5.86 3.41
C ARG A 795 -28.39 -4.82 4.44
N PHE A 796 -28.52 -3.58 4.00
CA PHE A 796 -28.97 -2.44 4.81
C PHE A 796 -30.24 -1.87 4.18
N GLU A 797 -31.37 -2.00 4.86
CA GLU A 797 -32.69 -1.68 4.33
C GLU A 797 -33.44 -0.62 5.14
N SER A 798 -33.91 0.43 4.48
CA SER A 798 -34.86 1.39 5.07
C SER A 798 -34.42 1.97 6.43
N ASN A 799 -33.11 2.05 6.66
CA ASN A 799 -32.56 2.64 7.88
C ASN A 799 -32.58 4.17 7.78
N HIS A 800 -32.64 4.84 8.92
CA HIS A 800 -32.79 6.28 9.01
C HIS A 800 -31.78 6.93 9.95
N ALA A 801 -31.06 7.94 9.47
CA ALA A 801 -30.23 8.82 10.29
C ALA A 801 -30.74 10.26 10.21
N THR A 802 -30.97 10.92 11.34
CA THR A 802 -31.35 12.36 11.34
C THR A 802 -30.18 13.30 11.02
N SER A 803 -28.94 12.79 11.06
CA SER A 803 -27.69 13.46 10.66
C SER A 803 -27.07 12.71 9.48
N SER A 804 -26.02 11.90 9.68
CA SER A 804 -25.23 11.33 8.57
C SER A 804 -25.12 9.80 8.63
N GLY A 805 -25.01 9.17 7.46
CA GLY A 805 -24.91 7.73 7.31
C GLY A 805 -26.24 7.04 7.60
N GLY A 806 -27.17 7.08 6.66
CA GLY A 806 -28.56 6.62 6.84
C GLY A 806 -28.65 5.15 7.26
N ALA A 807 -27.71 4.31 6.83
CA ALA A 807 -27.46 3.01 7.45
C ALA A 807 -26.15 2.95 8.24
N VAL A 808 -25.03 3.35 7.63
CA VAL A 808 -23.69 3.20 8.23
C VAL A 808 -22.97 4.54 8.30
N ASN A 809 -22.34 4.83 9.43
CA ASN A 809 -21.52 6.02 9.63
C ASN A 809 -20.14 5.65 10.20
N LEU A 810 -19.11 5.84 9.38
CA LEU A 810 -17.70 5.67 9.72
C LEU A 810 -17.11 7.06 9.98
N ALA A 811 -17.31 7.56 11.19
CA ALA A 811 -17.13 8.99 11.50
C ALA A 811 -15.65 9.45 11.55
N ASN A 812 -14.72 8.53 11.80
CA ASN A 812 -13.32 8.85 12.07
C ASN A 812 -12.38 8.31 10.99
N VAL A 813 -11.24 8.99 10.88
CA VAL A 813 -10.04 8.55 10.16
C VAL A 813 -9.48 7.29 10.85
N PRO A 814 -9.28 6.17 10.13
CA PRO A 814 -8.57 5.00 10.64
C PRO A 814 -7.17 5.38 11.16
N LYS A 815 -6.73 4.65 12.19
CA LYS A 815 -5.45 4.89 12.88
C LYS A 815 -4.24 4.63 11.99
N ASP A 816 -4.36 3.64 11.11
CA ASP A 816 -3.34 3.15 10.18
C ASP A 816 -4.06 2.30 9.08
N GLU A 817 -3.32 1.75 8.11
CA GLU A 817 -3.90 1.05 6.96
C GLU A 817 -4.59 -0.27 7.33
N ASP A 818 -4.17 -0.94 8.41
CA ASP A 818 -4.76 -2.22 8.86
C ASP A 818 -6.16 -2.03 9.48
N HIS A 819 -6.51 -0.81 9.91
CA HIS A 819 -7.80 -0.49 10.51
C HIS A 819 -8.82 0.11 9.51
N VAL A 820 -8.50 0.16 8.22
CA VAL A 820 -9.40 0.68 7.17
C VAL A 820 -10.64 -0.22 7.01
N PRO A 821 -11.87 0.29 7.22
CA PRO A 821 -13.08 -0.51 7.07
C PRO A 821 -13.32 -0.98 5.62
N ILE A 822 -13.71 -2.25 5.48
CA ILE A 822 -13.92 -2.90 4.17
C ILE A 822 -15.37 -3.41 4.07
N LEU A 823 -16.04 -3.05 2.99
CA LEU A 823 -17.38 -3.52 2.63
C LEU A 823 -17.34 -4.18 1.26
N THR A 824 -17.74 -5.45 1.19
CA THR A 824 -17.68 -6.28 -0.02
C THR A 824 -19.04 -6.92 -0.29
N ASN A 825 -19.53 -6.84 -1.54
CA ASN A 825 -20.82 -7.40 -1.97
C ASN A 825 -21.98 -7.00 -1.04
N CYS A 826 -22.04 -5.73 -0.64
CA CYS A 826 -23.06 -5.22 0.29
C CYS A 826 -24.13 -4.40 -0.46
N THR A 827 -25.39 -4.54 -0.02
CA THR A 827 -26.54 -3.83 -0.61
C THR A 827 -27.14 -2.82 0.36
N PHE A 828 -27.16 -1.55 -0.02
CA PHE A 828 -27.82 -0.45 0.69
C PHE A 828 -29.06 -0.03 -0.11
N VAL A 829 -30.26 -0.29 0.43
CA VAL A 829 -31.52 0.04 -0.24
C VAL A 829 -32.47 0.89 0.61
N GLY A 830 -32.97 1.98 0.04
CA GLY A 830 -34.02 2.81 0.64
C GLY A 830 -33.64 3.51 1.95
N ASN A 831 -32.35 3.63 2.26
CA ASN A 831 -31.86 4.27 3.48
C ASN A 831 -31.87 5.79 3.35
N THR A 832 -32.01 6.51 4.46
CA THR A 832 -32.23 7.97 4.46
C THR A 832 -31.39 8.71 5.49
N ALA A 833 -30.80 9.85 5.09
CA ALA A 833 -29.98 10.70 5.96
C ALA A 833 -30.44 12.17 5.93
N GLY A 834 -30.58 12.80 7.10
CA GLY A 834 -30.92 14.22 7.24
C GLY A 834 -29.81 15.20 6.84
N SER A 835 -28.60 14.71 6.58
CA SER A 835 -27.44 15.49 6.14
C SER A 835 -26.70 14.84 4.97
N SER A 836 -25.81 13.86 5.19
CA SER A 836 -24.98 13.25 4.14
C SER A 836 -24.93 11.74 4.21
N GLY A 837 -24.74 11.08 3.07
CA GLY A 837 -24.53 9.64 3.00
C GLY A 837 -25.81 8.85 3.30
N GLY A 838 -26.77 8.85 2.38
CA GLY A 838 -28.09 8.24 2.60
C GLY A 838 -28.02 6.73 2.84
N GLY A 839 -27.13 6.02 2.13
CA GLY A 839 -26.69 4.67 2.49
C GLY A 839 -25.58 4.72 3.54
N ILE A 840 -24.43 5.28 3.16
CA ILE A 840 -23.23 5.33 4.00
C ILE A 840 -22.57 6.72 4.01
N ALA A 841 -22.09 7.15 5.17
CA ALA A 841 -21.15 8.25 5.29
C ALA A 841 -19.81 7.69 5.80
N ALA A 842 -18.74 7.84 5.01
CA ALA A 842 -17.46 7.24 5.32
C ALA A 842 -16.24 8.10 4.96
N ASN A 843 -15.32 8.18 5.91
CA ASN A 843 -13.94 8.62 5.71
C ASN A 843 -13.07 7.36 5.61
N GLN A 844 -12.15 7.29 4.63
CA GLN A 844 -11.15 6.23 4.47
C GLN A 844 -11.70 4.81 4.65
N CYS A 845 -12.51 4.37 3.69
CA CYS A 845 -13.03 3.01 3.61
C CYS A 845 -12.83 2.43 2.20
N ARG A 846 -13.01 1.12 2.08
CA ARG A 846 -13.03 0.39 0.81
C ARG A 846 -14.43 -0.16 0.56
N LEU A 847 -15.05 0.29 -0.52
CA LEU A 847 -16.34 -0.22 -1.01
C LEU A 847 -16.08 -1.01 -2.29
N ILE A 848 -16.38 -2.32 -2.27
CA ILE A 848 -16.05 -3.25 -3.35
C ILE A 848 -17.31 -4.03 -3.73
N ASP A 849 -17.70 -4.02 -5.01
CA ASP A 849 -18.87 -4.74 -5.52
C ASP A 849 -20.18 -4.41 -4.74
N CYS A 850 -20.31 -3.17 -4.28
CA CYS A 850 -21.42 -2.74 -3.43
C CYS A 850 -22.53 -2.05 -4.23
N THR A 851 -23.79 -2.35 -3.91
CA THR A 851 -24.98 -1.75 -4.55
C THR A 851 -25.64 -0.75 -3.62
N PHE A 852 -25.86 0.48 -4.09
CA PHE A 852 -26.59 1.56 -3.44
C PHE A 852 -27.80 1.93 -4.29
N ALA A 853 -29.00 1.51 -3.86
CA ALA A 853 -30.26 1.73 -4.58
C ALA A 853 -31.26 2.57 -3.77
N GLN A 854 -31.88 3.58 -4.39
CA GLN A 854 -33.02 4.32 -3.80
C GLN A 854 -32.72 4.99 -2.45
N ASN A 855 -31.45 5.26 -2.13
CA ASN A 855 -31.07 5.94 -0.89
C ASN A 855 -31.19 7.47 -1.06
N SER A 856 -31.43 8.19 0.03
CA SER A 856 -31.66 9.64 0.01
C SER A 856 -30.87 10.40 1.09
N ALA A 857 -30.29 11.55 0.73
CA ALA A 857 -29.60 12.44 1.66
C ALA A 857 -29.97 13.91 1.42
N PHE A 858 -30.15 14.72 2.46
CA PHE A 858 -30.53 16.12 2.27
C PHE A 858 -29.47 16.98 1.58
N THR A 859 -28.17 16.80 1.88
CA THR A 859 -27.09 17.69 1.38
C THR A 859 -26.24 17.03 0.30
N GLY A 860 -25.76 15.80 0.48
CA GLY A 860 -25.05 15.09 -0.58
C GLY A 860 -24.62 13.66 -0.28
N GLY A 861 -24.34 12.92 -1.36
CA GLY A 861 -24.09 11.49 -1.30
C GLY A 861 -25.36 10.73 -0.96
N GLY A 862 -26.34 10.72 -1.86
CA GLY A 862 -27.61 10.00 -1.66
C GLY A 862 -27.36 8.51 -1.43
N GLY A 863 -26.52 7.90 -2.27
CA GLY A 863 -25.91 6.59 -2.01
C GLY A 863 -24.83 6.68 -0.93
N ALA A 864 -23.70 7.34 -1.24
CA ALA A 864 -22.55 7.43 -0.35
C ALA A 864 -21.91 8.84 -0.27
N PHE A 865 -21.51 9.22 0.95
CA PHE A 865 -20.58 10.33 1.17
C PHE A 865 -19.19 9.75 1.45
N ALA A 866 -18.20 10.16 0.66
CA ALA A 866 -16.88 9.55 0.57
C ALA A 866 -15.75 10.60 0.68
N ALA A 867 -14.82 10.41 1.61
CA ALA A 867 -13.58 11.20 1.69
C ALA A 867 -12.37 10.29 1.91
N ASN A 868 -11.32 10.46 1.09
CA ASN A 868 -10.18 9.52 0.97
C ASN A 868 -10.62 8.04 0.86
N ALA A 869 -11.74 7.76 0.20
CA ALA A 869 -12.30 6.40 0.08
C ALA A 869 -11.99 5.78 -1.30
N ILE A 870 -11.95 4.44 -1.34
CA ILE A 870 -11.76 3.66 -2.56
C ILE A 870 -13.07 2.96 -2.88
N LEU A 871 -13.65 3.29 -4.04
CA LEU A 871 -14.86 2.68 -4.58
C LEU A 871 -14.49 1.89 -5.84
N THR A 872 -14.77 0.59 -5.83
CA THR A 872 -14.41 -0.33 -6.91
C THR A 872 -15.63 -1.17 -7.28
N ASP A 873 -15.98 -1.20 -8.57
CA ASP A 873 -17.06 -2.01 -9.15
C ASP A 873 -18.43 -1.85 -8.46
N CYS A 874 -18.68 -0.68 -7.88
CA CYS A 874 -19.91 -0.38 -7.15
C CYS A 874 -21.02 0.16 -8.07
N VAL A 875 -22.28 -0.12 -7.73
CA VAL A 875 -23.47 0.32 -8.48
C VAL A 875 -24.28 1.31 -7.65
N PHE A 876 -24.46 2.53 -8.14
CA PHE A 876 -25.29 3.57 -7.54
C PHE A 876 -26.49 3.85 -8.45
N THR A 877 -27.71 3.48 -8.03
CA THR A 877 -28.89 3.66 -8.87
C THR A 877 -30.12 4.23 -8.16
N ASP A 878 -30.86 5.08 -8.87
CA ASP A 878 -32.11 5.71 -8.40
C ASP A 878 -31.96 6.45 -7.04
N ASN A 879 -30.75 6.88 -6.65
CA ASN A 879 -30.50 7.61 -5.41
C ASN A 879 -30.80 9.10 -5.58
N THR A 880 -31.08 9.80 -4.47
CA THR A 880 -31.46 11.22 -4.46
C THR A 880 -30.67 12.04 -3.45
N ALA A 881 -30.22 13.23 -3.83
CA ALA A 881 -29.67 14.20 -2.87
C ALA A 881 -29.73 15.63 -3.40
N GLN A 882 -29.29 16.62 -2.61
CA GLN A 882 -29.04 17.95 -3.17
C GLN A 882 -27.76 17.97 -4.06
N ASN A 883 -26.74 17.20 -3.73
CA ASN A 883 -25.47 17.15 -4.46
C ASN A 883 -24.92 15.71 -4.56
N GLY A 884 -24.39 15.28 -5.71
CA GLY A 884 -23.73 13.98 -5.82
C GLY A 884 -24.66 12.84 -5.42
N ALA A 885 -25.78 12.68 -6.13
CA ALA A 885 -26.88 11.85 -5.63
C ALA A 885 -26.52 10.36 -5.57
N GLY A 886 -25.68 9.87 -6.48
CA GLY A 886 -24.95 8.63 -6.26
C GLY A 886 -23.88 8.81 -5.18
N VAL A 887 -22.84 9.59 -5.47
CA VAL A 887 -21.68 9.81 -4.58
C VAL A 887 -21.33 11.30 -4.45
N SER A 888 -21.06 11.75 -3.22
CA SER A 888 -20.29 12.98 -2.96
C SER A 888 -18.89 12.60 -2.51
N ALA A 889 -17.90 12.77 -3.40
CA ALA A 889 -16.51 12.39 -3.22
C ALA A 889 -15.60 13.60 -2.96
N ARG A 890 -14.69 13.49 -1.99
CA ARG A 890 -13.70 14.52 -1.65
C ARG A 890 -12.35 13.90 -1.31
N GLU A 891 -11.31 14.74 -1.24
CA GLU A 891 -9.98 14.42 -0.70
C GLU A 891 -9.41 13.10 -1.25
N TYR A 892 -8.78 13.13 -2.42
CA TYR A 892 -8.07 11.98 -3.02
C TYR A 892 -8.84 10.65 -3.10
N SER A 893 -10.18 10.66 -3.02
CA SER A 893 -10.99 9.46 -3.21
C SER A 893 -10.82 8.93 -4.63
N THR A 894 -10.79 7.61 -4.79
CA THR A 894 -10.68 6.92 -6.08
C THR A 894 -11.97 6.17 -6.37
N ILE A 895 -12.53 6.37 -7.56
CA ILE A 895 -13.75 5.71 -8.04
C ILE A 895 -13.40 5.00 -9.36
N THR A 896 -13.49 3.66 -9.38
CA THR A 896 -13.07 2.84 -10.53
C THR A 896 -14.10 1.77 -10.86
N GLY A 897 -14.40 1.55 -12.14
CA GLY A 897 -15.30 0.48 -12.60
C GLY A 897 -16.77 0.64 -12.17
N CYS A 898 -17.13 1.78 -11.58
CA CYS A 898 -18.43 1.98 -10.95
C CYS A 898 -19.51 2.41 -11.96
N VAL A 899 -20.77 2.05 -11.67
CA VAL A 899 -21.95 2.41 -12.47
C VAL A 899 -22.84 3.37 -11.69
N PHE A 900 -23.19 4.50 -12.31
CA PHE A 900 -24.11 5.51 -11.78
C PHE A 900 -25.31 5.63 -12.71
N ALA A 901 -26.47 5.11 -12.33
CA ALA A 901 -27.64 5.05 -13.20
C ALA A 901 -28.89 5.70 -12.59
N ARG A 902 -29.47 6.72 -13.26
CA ARG A 902 -30.72 7.40 -12.87
C ARG A 902 -30.71 8.06 -11.48
N ASN A 903 -29.54 8.51 -11.02
CA ASN A 903 -29.45 9.26 -9.77
C ASN A 903 -29.87 10.73 -10.02
N ILE A 904 -30.55 11.35 -9.05
CA ILE A 904 -31.15 12.69 -9.20
C ILE A 904 -30.63 13.64 -8.11
N ALA A 905 -29.85 14.64 -8.52
CA ALA A 905 -29.38 15.73 -7.68
C ALA A 905 -30.26 16.98 -7.85
N GLU A 906 -30.75 17.58 -6.76
CA GLU A 906 -31.51 18.85 -6.83
C GLU A 906 -30.65 20.01 -7.35
N ARG A 907 -29.33 19.94 -7.16
CA ARG A 907 -28.35 20.94 -7.60
C ARG A 907 -27.31 20.31 -8.50
N ASP A 908 -26.22 19.79 -7.94
CA ASP A 908 -25.01 19.51 -8.73
C ASP A 908 -24.57 18.05 -8.68
N GLY A 909 -24.09 17.51 -9.81
CA GLY A 909 -23.54 16.15 -9.87
C GLY A 909 -24.64 15.10 -9.72
N GLY A 910 -25.43 14.84 -10.76
CA GLY A 910 -26.51 13.86 -10.71
C GLY A 910 -26.01 12.48 -10.29
N GLY A 911 -24.97 11.98 -10.96
CA GLY A 911 -24.22 10.81 -10.52
C GLY A 911 -23.24 11.12 -9.38
N ILE A 912 -22.26 12.00 -9.65
CA ILE A 912 -21.12 12.26 -8.76
C ILE A 912 -20.89 13.76 -8.58
N LYS A 913 -20.66 14.21 -7.35
CA LYS A 913 -20.00 15.50 -7.07
C LYS A 913 -18.61 15.25 -6.49
N ALA A 914 -17.57 15.72 -7.18
CA ALA A 914 -16.17 15.46 -6.90
C ALA A 914 -15.39 16.75 -6.60
N ALA A 915 -14.51 16.72 -5.60
CA ALA A 915 -13.67 17.87 -5.25
C ALA A 915 -12.32 17.45 -4.62
N ASN A 916 -11.30 18.29 -4.77
CA ASN A 916 -9.97 18.13 -4.13
C ASN A 916 -9.27 16.79 -4.45
N GLY A 917 -8.72 16.65 -5.66
CA GLY A 917 -7.82 15.54 -6.00
C GLY A 917 -8.47 14.17 -6.26
N VAL A 918 -9.79 14.12 -6.44
CA VAL A 918 -10.54 12.88 -6.73
C VAL A 918 -10.16 12.33 -8.11
N SER A 919 -10.04 11.00 -8.20
CA SER A 919 -9.80 10.28 -9.46
C SER A 919 -11.01 9.42 -9.81
N ILE A 920 -11.53 9.57 -11.03
CA ILE A 920 -12.70 8.84 -11.54
C ILE A 920 -12.27 8.15 -12.83
N GLN A 921 -12.32 6.82 -12.85
CA GLN A 921 -11.74 6.01 -13.92
C GLN A 921 -12.68 4.89 -14.36
N ASN A 922 -12.81 4.66 -15.68
CA ASN A 922 -13.52 3.51 -16.25
C ASN A 922 -14.96 3.34 -15.70
N CYS A 923 -15.66 4.44 -15.41
CA CYS A 923 -17.00 4.45 -14.85
C CYS A 923 -18.06 4.67 -15.93
N VAL A 924 -19.28 4.16 -15.70
CA VAL A 924 -20.44 4.38 -16.57
C VAL A 924 -21.44 5.28 -15.85
N LEU A 925 -21.86 6.36 -16.50
CA LEU A 925 -22.85 7.31 -16.00
C LEU A 925 -24.02 7.40 -16.96
N ASP A 926 -25.15 6.80 -16.56
CA ASP A 926 -26.34 6.61 -17.37
C ASP A 926 -27.56 7.35 -16.81
N ALA A 927 -28.19 8.19 -17.64
CA ALA A 927 -29.46 8.87 -17.36
C ALA A 927 -29.53 9.61 -15.99
N ASN A 928 -28.41 10.12 -15.48
CA ASN A 928 -28.38 10.88 -14.23
C ASN A 928 -28.82 12.34 -14.46
N GLN A 929 -29.43 12.95 -13.45
CA GLN A 929 -30.02 14.29 -13.55
C GLN A 929 -29.51 15.23 -12.46
N ALA A 930 -29.13 16.45 -12.85
CA ALA A 930 -28.77 17.56 -11.97
C ALA A 930 -29.70 18.76 -12.22
N GLY A 931 -30.25 19.36 -11.17
CA GLY A 931 -31.12 20.54 -11.28
C GLY A 931 -30.38 21.83 -11.64
N GLU A 932 -29.08 21.90 -11.35
CA GLU A 932 -28.16 22.96 -11.75
C GLU A 932 -27.08 22.38 -12.68
N ASP A 933 -25.95 21.91 -12.16
CA ASP A 933 -24.74 21.69 -12.96
C ASP A 933 -24.17 20.25 -12.89
N GLY A 934 -23.66 19.73 -14.01
CA GLY A 934 -23.00 18.41 -14.05
C GLY A 934 -23.98 17.23 -13.95
N GLY A 935 -24.71 16.91 -15.01
CA GLY A 935 -25.74 15.87 -14.99
C GLY A 935 -25.19 14.49 -14.62
N GLY A 936 -24.05 14.10 -15.20
CA GLY A 936 -23.26 12.95 -14.75
C GLY A 936 -22.34 13.32 -13.59
N ILE A 937 -21.34 14.18 -13.85
CA ILE A 937 -20.31 14.61 -12.88
C ILE A 937 -20.28 16.13 -12.76
N HIS A 938 -20.24 16.63 -11.52
CA HIS A 938 -19.76 17.97 -11.20
C HIS A 938 -18.41 17.88 -10.48
N ALA A 939 -17.33 18.32 -11.11
CA ALA A 939 -15.96 18.26 -10.61
C ALA A 939 -15.39 19.67 -10.39
N ASN A 940 -14.93 20.00 -9.18
CA ASN A 940 -14.31 21.30 -8.93
C ASN A 940 -13.09 21.24 -7.99
N ILE A 941 -11.98 21.87 -8.41
CA ILE A 941 -10.84 22.10 -7.52
C ILE A 941 -11.16 23.26 -6.58
N VAL A 942 -11.06 23.02 -5.27
CA VAL A 942 -11.28 24.03 -4.22
C VAL A 942 -9.98 24.42 -3.51
N SER A 943 -8.86 23.76 -3.86
CA SER A 943 -7.54 23.98 -3.27
C SER A 943 -6.43 23.72 -4.29
N GLU A 944 -5.49 24.66 -4.41
CA GLU A 944 -4.37 24.57 -5.37
C GLU A 944 -3.52 23.30 -5.15
N GLY A 945 -2.99 22.74 -6.25
CA GLY A 945 -2.06 21.60 -6.21
C GLY A 945 -2.70 20.21 -6.13
N LYS A 946 -4.03 20.08 -6.19
CA LYS A 946 -4.75 18.79 -6.16
C LYS A 946 -5.43 18.45 -7.50
N PRO A 947 -4.71 17.91 -8.51
CA PRO A 947 -5.29 17.62 -9.81
C PRO A 947 -6.43 16.60 -9.73
N LEU A 948 -7.54 16.88 -10.41
CA LEU A 948 -8.72 16.02 -10.49
C LEU A 948 -8.72 15.35 -11.86
N PHE A 949 -8.98 14.03 -11.90
CA PHE A 949 -8.90 13.23 -13.13
C PHE A 949 -10.24 12.53 -13.44
N ILE A 950 -10.66 12.58 -14.70
CA ILE A 950 -11.78 11.82 -15.26
C ILE A 950 -11.28 11.08 -16.50
N VAL A 951 -11.12 9.75 -16.42
CA VAL A 951 -10.45 8.95 -17.46
C VAL A 951 -11.30 7.74 -17.88
N GLY A 952 -11.41 7.45 -19.18
CA GLY A 952 -12.01 6.20 -19.66
C GLY A 952 -13.51 6.05 -19.36
N CYS A 953 -14.21 7.14 -19.03
CA CYS A 953 -15.59 7.11 -18.54
C CYS A 953 -16.62 7.32 -19.67
N VAL A 954 -17.76 6.63 -19.57
CA VAL A 954 -18.87 6.70 -20.53
C VAL A 954 -20.05 7.44 -19.93
N PHE A 955 -20.62 8.39 -20.66
CA PHE A 955 -21.72 9.26 -20.24
C PHE A 955 -22.85 9.20 -21.27
N THR A 956 -23.98 8.63 -20.87
CA THR A 956 -25.15 8.40 -21.71
C THR A 956 -26.41 9.03 -21.12
N GLU A 957 -27.16 9.79 -21.92
CA GLU A 957 -28.47 10.36 -21.55
C GLU A 957 -28.51 11.25 -20.27
N ASN A 958 -27.36 11.73 -19.77
CA ASN A 958 -27.34 12.56 -18.56
C ASN A 958 -27.87 13.98 -18.85
N SER A 959 -28.43 14.63 -17.82
CA SER A 959 -29.10 15.92 -17.97
C SER A 959 -28.78 16.93 -16.86
N ALA A 960 -28.42 18.15 -17.23
CA ALA A 960 -28.18 19.27 -16.31
C ALA A 960 -29.16 20.43 -16.60
N GLY A 961 -29.75 21.02 -15.56
CA GLY A 961 -30.64 22.17 -15.69
C GLY A 961 -29.97 23.47 -16.19
N LYS A 962 -28.64 23.56 -16.04
CA LYS A 962 -27.78 24.66 -16.49
C LYS A 962 -26.63 24.13 -17.35
N ASP A 963 -25.46 23.87 -16.78
CA ASP A 963 -24.23 23.63 -17.53
C ASP A 963 -23.67 22.20 -17.33
N GLY A 964 -23.05 21.63 -18.37
CA GLY A 964 -22.35 20.34 -18.30
C GLY A 964 -23.28 19.14 -18.21
N GLY A 965 -23.96 18.80 -19.31
CA GLY A 965 -24.97 17.73 -19.31
C GLY A 965 -24.41 16.36 -18.91
N GLY A 966 -23.23 16.00 -19.42
CA GLY A 966 -22.44 14.88 -18.92
C GLY A 966 -21.47 15.31 -17.81
N ILE A 967 -20.61 16.30 -18.09
CA ILE A 967 -19.53 16.75 -17.20
C ILE A 967 -19.58 18.27 -17.04
N TRP A 968 -19.60 18.75 -15.81
CA TRP A 968 -19.16 20.09 -15.43
C TRP A 968 -17.80 19.95 -14.74
N CYS A 969 -16.78 20.69 -15.20
CA CYS A 969 -15.46 20.65 -14.58
C CYS A 969 -14.75 22.01 -14.45
N ASP A 970 -13.87 22.08 -13.46
CA ASP A 970 -12.95 23.20 -13.20
C ASP A 970 -11.60 22.65 -12.72
N GLY A 971 -10.50 23.13 -13.31
CA GLY A 971 -9.12 22.70 -13.02
C GLY A 971 -8.82 21.21 -13.31
N THR A 972 -9.62 20.55 -14.15
CA THR A 972 -9.69 19.09 -14.27
C THR A 972 -8.97 18.58 -15.53
N GLU A 973 -8.43 17.37 -15.46
CA GLU A 973 -7.98 16.61 -16.63
C GLU A 973 -9.03 15.56 -17.01
N VAL A 974 -9.56 15.67 -18.23
CA VAL A 974 -10.61 14.81 -18.77
C VAL A 974 -10.06 14.10 -19.99
N SER A 975 -10.05 12.77 -20.00
CA SER A 975 -9.50 12.02 -21.13
C SER A 975 -10.15 10.68 -21.42
N GLN A 976 -10.09 10.25 -22.68
CA GLN A 976 -10.63 8.95 -23.12
C GLN A 976 -12.13 8.79 -22.78
N VAL A 977 -12.88 9.88 -22.80
CA VAL A 977 -14.30 9.91 -22.42
C VAL A 977 -15.21 9.77 -23.64
N GLU A 978 -16.32 9.06 -23.46
CA GLU A 978 -17.40 8.95 -24.44
C GLU A 978 -18.65 9.64 -23.89
N LEU A 979 -19.17 10.65 -24.60
CA LEU A 979 -20.37 11.39 -24.22
C LEU A 979 -21.42 11.31 -25.32
N ILE A 980 -22.50 10.58 -25.06
CA ILE A 980 -23.59 10.30 -26.00
C ILE A 980 -24.92 10.84 -25.47
N ASP A 981 -25.64 11.63 -26.29
CA ASP A 981 -27.02 12.09 -26.03
C ASP A 981 -27.20 12.84 -24.68
N ASN A 982 -26.15 13.46 -24.15
CA ASN A 982 -26.25 14.26 -22.91
C ASN A 982 -26.81 15.67 -23.18
N THR A 983 -27.46 16.26 -22.18
CA THR A 983 -28.23 17.50 -22.34
C THR A 983 -27.95 18.53 -21.25
N ALA A 984 -27.74 19.78 -21.62
CA ALA A 984 -27.58 20.91 -20.70
C ALA A 984 -28.59 22.01 -21.02
N GLY A 985 -29.27 22.57 -20.01
CA GLY A 985 -30.26 23.64 -20.21
C GLY A 985 -29.68 24.97 -20.71
N GLN A 986 -28.37 25.16 -20.56
CA GLN A 986 -27.60 26.34 -20.98
C GLN A 986 -26.34 25.91 -21.75
N ARG A 987 -25.24 25.54 -21.09
CA ARG A 987 -23.94 25.37 -21.78
C ARG A 987 -23.34 23.97 -21.67
N GLY A 988 -22.55 23.58 -22.68
CA GLY A 988 -21.75 22.36 -22.61
C GLY A 988 -22.63 21.12 -22.52
N GLY A 989 -23.38 20.82 -23.58
CA GLY A 989 -24.33 19.70 -23.60
C GLY A 989 -23.67 18.37 -23.21
N GLY A 990 -22.44 18.15 -23.68
CA GLY A 990 -21.55 17.11 -23.16
C GLY A 990 -20.73 17.62 -21.98
N ILE A 991 -19.83 18.58 -22.24
CA ILE A 991 -18.84 19.07 -21.26
C ILE A 991 -18.92 20.60 -21.12
N ARG A 992 -18.94 21.12 -19.89
CA ARG A 992 -18.55 22.50 -19.55
C ARG A 992 -17.23 22.46 -18.79
N ALA A 993 -16.23 23.23 -19.21
CA ALA A 993 -14.90 23.21 -18.61
C ALA A 993 -14.27 24.60 -18.42
N SER A 994 -13.72 24.85 -17.21
CA SER A 994 -12.82 25.99 -16.91
C SER A 994 -11.43 25.48 -16.49
N TYR A 995 -10.35 26.20 -16.84
CA TYR A 995 -8.96 25.90 -16.45
C TYR A 995 -8.52 24.43 -16.64
N SER A 996 -9.10 23.74 -17.62
CA SER A 996 -9.07 22.28 -17.75
C SER A 996 -8.37 21.82 -19.04
N ARG A 997 -8.00 20.54 -19.07
CA ARG A 997 -7.48 19.88 -20.27
C ARG A 997 -8.41 18.73 -20.65
N ILE A 998 -8.93 18.77 -21.87
CA ILE A 998 -9.77 17.72 -22.44
C ILE A 998 -9.00 17.10 -23.59
N HIS A 999 -8.80 15.78 -23.59
CA HIS A 999 -8.16 15.12 -24.73
C HIS A 999 -8.71 13.73 -25.04
N SER A 1000 -8.60 13.30 -26.30
CA SER A 1000 -8.97 11.94 -26.71
C SER A 1000 -10.44 11.58 -26.42
N GLY A 1001 -11.37 12.53 -26.55
CA GLY A 1001 -12.80 12.35 -26.27
C GLY A 1001 -13.65 12.13 -27.52
N PHE A 1002 -14.74 11.37 -27.38
CA PHE A 1002 -15.78 11.17 -28.40
C PHE A 1002 -17.11 11.74 -27.90
N LEU A 1003 -17.63 12.77 -28.59
CA LEU A 1003 -18.85 13.50 -28.21
C LEU A 1003 -19.88 13.43 -29.33
N LEU A 1004 -20.97 12.70 -29.10
CA LEU A 1004 -21.99 12.38 -30.09
C LEU A 1004 -23.39 12.83 -29.64
N ARG A 1005 -24.06 13.67 -30.44
CA ARG A 1005 -25.45 14.12 -30.22
C ARG A 1005 -25.73 14.81 -28.88
N ASN A 1006 -24.72 15.43 -28.26
CA ASN A 1006 -24.95 16.21 -27.04
C ASN A 1006 -25.59 17.57 -27.38
N ARG A 1007 -26.38 18.11 -26.45
CA ARG A 1007 -27.25 19.26 -26.71
C ARG A 1007 -27.16 20.33 -25.62
N ALA A 1008 -26.92 21.56 -26.02
CA ALA A 1008 -26.90 22.73 -25.15
C ALA A 1008 -28.09 23.66 -25.46
N GLY A 1009 -28.83 24.05 -24.44
CA GLY A 1009 -29.91 25.03 -24.50
C GLY A 1009 -31.32 24.46 -24.38
N THR A 1010 -32.28 25.39 -24.34
CA THR A 1010 -33.72 25.11 -24.50
C THR A 1010 -34.33 26.13 -25.47
N ALA A 1011 -35.29 25.71 -26.28
CA ALA A 1011 -35.87 26.54 -27.34
C ALA A 1011 -36.46 27.85 -26.78
N GLY A 1012 -36.04 28.99 -27.33
CA GLY A 1012 -36.42 30.32 -26.85
C GLY A 1012 -35.47 30.97 -25.84
N ASN A 1013 -34.34 30.33 -25.47
CA ASN A 1013 -33.34 30.89 -24.56
C ASN A 1013 -31.93 30.96 -25.19
N ALA A 1014 -31.86 31.51 -26.40
CA ALA A 1014 -30.65 31.65 -27.22
C ALA A 1014 -29.41 32.23 -26.50
N PHE A 1015 -29.57 33.18 -25.56
CA PHE A 1015 -28.47 33.94 -24.96
C PHE A 1015 -27.48 33.12 -24.11
N TYR A 1016 -27.87 31.93 -23.67
CA TYR A 1016 -27.06 31.07 -22.80
C TYR A 1016 -26.77 29.69 -23.41
N SER A 1017 -27.25 29.43 -24.63
CA SER A 1017 -27.20 28.12 -25.29
C SER A 1017 -25.88 27.95 -26.05
N GLN A 1018 -24.80 27.60 -25.36
CA GLN A 1018 -23.42 27.67 -25.90
C GLN A 1018 -22.67 26.34 -25.76
N GLY A 1019 -22.01 25.86 -26.81
CA GLY A 1019 -21.21 24.64 -26.76
C GLY A 1019 -22.06 23.38 -26.70
N GLY A 1020 -22.66 22.97 -27.81
CA GLY A 1020 -23.51 21.77 -27.87
C GLY A 1020 -22.77 20.51 -27.41
N GLY A 1021 -21.55 20.30 -27.92
CA GLY A 1021 -20.62 19.30 -27.40
C GLY A 1021 -19.87 19.81 -26.17
N ILE A 1022 -19.02 20.84 -26.36
CA ILE A 1022 -18.11 21.38 -25.33
C ILE A 1022 -18.26 22.90 -25.20
N TYR A 1023 -18.36 23.38 -23.96
CA TYR A 1023 -18.16 24.78 -23.59
C TYR A 1023 -16.82 24.96 -22.86
N LEU A 1024 -16.03 25.95 -23.28
CA LEU A 1024 -14.66 26.17 -22.80
C LEU A 1024 -14.45 27.59 -22.28
N GLU A 1025 -13.79 27.68 -21.12
CA GLU A 1025 -13.21 28.89 -20.57
C GLU A 1025 -11.74 28.59 -20.18
N GLN A 1026 -10.78 29.29 -20.78
CA GLN A 1026 -9.35 29.15 -20.47
C GLN A 1026 -8.87 27.68 -20.42
N SER A 1027 -9.32 26.86 -21.37
CA SER A 1027 -9.20 25.40 -21.36
C SER A 1027 -8.80 24.88 -22.75
N ASN A 1028 -8.07 23.77 -22.80
CA ASN A 1028 -7.56 23.20 -24.05
C ASN A 1028 -8.31 21.92 -24.44
N VAL A 1029 -8.51 21.72 -25.74
CA VAL A 1029 -9.11 20.51 -26.32
C VAL A 1029 -8.17 19.93 -27.38
N THR A 1030 -7.78 18.67 -27.25
CA THR A 1030 -6.97 17.98 -28.27
C THR A 1030 -7.48 16.60 -28.64
N ASN A 1031 -7.24 16.14 -29.88
CA ASN A 1031 -7.57 14.77 -30.32
C ASN A 1031 -9.04 14.36 -30.06
N CYS A 1032 -10.00 15.29 -30.15
CA CYS A 1032 -11.41 15.04 -29.84
C CYS A 1032 -12.26 14.96 -31.12
N GLN A 1033 -13.23 14.04 -31.11
CA GLN A 1033 -14.24 13.90 -32.16
C GLN A 1033 -15.58 14.42 -31.64
N LEU A 1034 -16.19 15.37 -32.34
CA LEU A 1034 -17.45 16.00 -31.98
C LEU A 1034 -18.43 15.87 -33.15
N THR A 1035 -19.39 14.96 -33.03
CA THR A 1035 -20.32 14.61 -34.11
C THR A 1035 -21.78 14.88 -33.74
N SER A 1036 -22.51 15.58 -34.61
CA SER A 1036 -23.96 15.82 -34.49
C SER A 1036 -24.42 16.51 -33.20
N ASN A 1037 -23.56 17.31 -32.55
CA ASN A 1037 -23.92 18.07 -31.36
C ASN A 1037 -24.65 19.38 -31.73
N GLU A 1038 -25.55 19.86 -30.86
CA GLU A 1038 -26.45 20.98 -31.14
C GLU A 1038 -26.39 22.06 -30.05
N ALA A 1039 -26.17 23.32 -30.45
CA ALA A 1039 -26.40 24.51 -29.63
C ALA A 1039 -27.69 25.21 -30.08
N ILE A 1040 -28.77 25.09 -29.30
CA ILE A 1040 -30.11 25.57 -29.69
C ILE A 1040 -30.14 27.10 -29.72
N GLU A 1041 -30.26 27.68 -30.92
CA GLU A 1041 -30.34 29.14 -31.16
C GLU A 1041 -29.13 29.98 -30.68
N GLY A 1042 -28.09 29.35 -30.13
CA GLY A 1042 -26.84 29.97 -29.69
C GLY A 1042 -25.62 29.37 -30.40
N ASP A 1043 -24.44 29.47 -29.79
CA ASP A 1043 -23.18 29.44 -30.54
C ASP A 1043 -22.30 28.22 -30.22
N GLY A 1044 -21.55 27.73 -31.21
CA GLY A 1044 -20.63 26.60 -31.07
C GLY A 1044 -21.36 25.26 -30.92
N GLY A 1045 -21.79 24.67 -32.04
CA GLY A 1045 -22.53 23.39 -32.01
C GLY A 1045 -21.65 22.24 -31.52
N GLY A 1046 -20.45 22.12 -32.08
CA GLY A 1046 -19.40 21.24 -31.54
C GLY A 1046 -18.75 21.87 -30.31
N ILE A 1047 -18.03 22.97 -30.48
CA ILE A 1047 -17.27 23.66 -29.43
C ILE A 1047 -17.67 25.14 -29.36
N PHE A 1048 -17.88 25.67 -28.16
CA PHE A 1048 -17.87 27.12 -27.91
C PHE A 1048 -16.71 27.52 -26.99
N VAL A 1049 -15.96 28.54 -27.36
CA VAL A 1049 -14.92 29.17 -26.54
C VAL A 1049 -15.41 30.53 -26.06
N GLN A 1050 -15.50 30.69 -24.74
CA GLN A 1050 -15.59 31.99 -24.10
C GLN A 1050 -14.18 32.47 -23.75
N GLY A 1051 -13.80 33.66 -24.24
CA GLY A 1051 -12.54 34.26 -23.80
C GLY A 1051 -12.68 35.06 -22.51
N SER A 1052 -11.57 35.13 -21.75
CA SER A 1052 -11.49 35.88 -20.50
C SER A 1052 -11.67 37.40 -20.70
N LEU A 1053 -12.05 38.11 -19.63
CA LEU A 1053 -11.97 39.57 -19.54
C LEU A 1053 -10.65 40.04 -18.88
N SER A 1054 -9.76 39.11 -18.53
CA SER A 1054 -8.52 39.40 -17.80
C SER A 1054 -7.29 39.47 -18.71
N ASP A 1055 -6.48 40.50 -18.51
CA ASP A 1055 -5.22 40.81 -19.23
C ASP A 1055 -4.10 39.74 -19.14
N ILE A 1056 -4.32 38.68 -18.37
CA ILE A 1056 -3.32 37.65 -17.99
C ILE A 1056 -3.77 36.25 -18.43
N ALA A 1057 -4.90 36.14 -19.14
CA ALA A 1057 -5.46 34.85 -19.52
C ALA A 1057 -4.62 34.09 -20.55
N VAL A 1058 -4.44 32.79 -20.31
CA VAL A 1058 -3.96 31.83 -21.32
C VAL A 1058 -5.05 31.62 -22.36
N THR A 1059 -4.73 31.82 -23.64
CA THR A 1059 -5.61 31.56 -24.79
C THR A 1059 -5.92 30.06 -24.90
N SER A 1060 -7.20 29.72 -25.08
CA SER A 1060 -7.64 28.34 -25.30
C SER A 1060 -7.08 27.78 -26.62
N VAL A 1061 -6.48 26.59 -26.56
CA VAL A 1061 -5.95 25.87 -27.73
C VAL A 1061 -6.84 24.68 -28.08
N ILE A 1062 -7.28 24.65 -29.34
CA ILE A 1062 -8.04 23.59 -29.98
C ILE A 1062 -7.12 22.97 -31.04
N ALA A 1063 -6.68 21.73 -30.86
CA ALA A 1063 -5.75 21.08 -31.80
C ALA A 1063 -6.19 19.67 -32.16
N ASP A 1064 -5.98 19.25 -33.41
CA ASP A 1064 -6.24 17.87 -33.86
C ASP A 1064 -7.71 17.42 -33.57
N VAL A 1065 -8.65 18.36 -33.67
CA VAL A 1065 -10.09 18.13 -33.44
C VAL A 1065 -10.80 17.80 -34.74
N TYR A 1066 -11.71 16.85 -34.71
CA TYR A 1066 -12.64 16.53 -35.79
C TYR A 1066 -14.07 16.90 -35.36
N ALA A 1067 -14.64 17.94 -35.94
CA ALA A 1067 -16.00 18.40 -35.66
C ALA A 1067 -16.88 18.27 -36.92
N ALA A 1068 -17.87 17.36 -36.88
CA ALA A 1068 -18.74 17.10 -38.03
C ALA A 1068 -20.25 17.07 -37.72
N TYR A 1069 -21.07 17.48 -38.69
CA TYR A 1069 -22.55 17.48 -38.60
C TYR A 1069 -23.14 18.26 -37.41
N ASN A 1070 -22.37 19.14 -36.77
CA ASN A 1070 -22.82 19.90 -35.61
C ASN A 1070 -23.65 21.12 -36.04
N THR A 1071 -24.60 21.53 -35.22
CA THR A 1071 -25.58 22.58 -35.55
C THR A 1071 -25.61 23.71 -34.52
N ALA A 1072 -25.66 24.96 -34.99
CA ALA A 1072 -25.69 26.14 -34.14
C ALA A 1072 -26.39 27.34 -34.81
N ARG A 1073 -26.40 28.49 -34.13
CA ARG A 1073 -26.63 29.79 -34.74
C ARG A 1073 -25.38 30.38 -35.36
N ASN A 1074 -24.28 30.43 -34.62
CA ASN A 1074 -22.97 30.80 -35.16
C ASN A 1074 -21.95 29.72 -34.81
N GLY A 1075 -21.10 29.33 -35.78
CA GLY A 1075 -20.09 28.32 -35.54
C GLY A 1075 -20.70 26.93 -35.34
N GLY A 1076 -21.20 26.30 -36.40
CA GLY A 1076 -21.77 24.95 -36.33
C GLY A 1076 -20.75 23.98 -35.73
N GLY A 1077 -19.53 23.97 -36.27
CA GLY A 1077 -18.39 23.24 -35.69
C GLY A 1077 -17.79 23.93 -34.46
N LEU A 1078 -17.31 25.17 -34.62
CA LEU A 1078 -16.69 25.97 -33.54
C LEU A 1078 -17.19 27.42 -33.54
N GLY A 1079 -17.59 27.91 -32.36
CA GLY A 1079 -17.87 29.32 -32.09
C GLY A 1079 -16.89 29.90 -31.06
N SER A 1080 -16.46 31.15 -31.23
CA SER A 1080 -15.67 31.90 -30.24
C SER A 1080 -16.07 33.37 -30.20
N ASP A 1081 -16.25 33.91 -28.99
CA ASP A 1081 -16.52 35.35 -28.78
C ASP A 1081 -15.27 36.22 -28.64
N LYS A 1082 -14.09 35.58 -28.52
CA LYS A 1082 -12.75 36.17 -28.33
C LYS A 1082 -11.65 35.27 -28.90
N ASP A 1083 -10.40 35.53 -28.49
CA ASP A 1083 -9.19 34.87 -28.94
C ASP A 1083 -9.19 33.35 -28.69
N VAL A 1084 -8.89 32.60 -29.74
CA VAL A 1084 -8.78 31.13 -29.76
C VAL A 1084 -7.70 30.71 -30.75
N TYR A 1085 -6.94 29.67 -30.43
CA TYR A 1085 -6.03 29.04 -31.38
C TYR A 1085 -6.61 27.71 -31.85
N VAL A 1086 -6.87 27.59 -33.16
CA VAL A 1086 -7.41 26.40 -33.82
C VAL A 1086 -6.36 25.88 -34.78
N LEU A 1087 -5.81 24.71 -34.48
CA LEU A 1087 -4.64 24.13 -35.16
C LEU A 1087 -4.96 22.74 -35.69
N SER A 1088 -4.51 22.40 -36.89
CA SER A 1088 -4.54 21.02 -37.44
C SER A 1088 -5.91 20.33 -37.36
N SER A 1089 -7.00 21.09 -37.40
CA SER A 1089 -8.36 20.61 -37.06
C SER A 1089 -9.27 20.56 -38.29
N SER A 1090 -10.25 19.65 -38.26
CA SER A 1090 -11.19 19.39 -39.35
C SER A 1090 -12.61 19.77 -38.95
N PHE A 1091 -13.27 20.58 -39.78
CA PHE A 1091 -14.64 21.05 -39.61
C PHE A 1091 -15.45 20.70 -40.86
N MET A 1092 -16.26 19.63 -40.79
CA MET A 1092 -16.92 19.03 -41.95
C MET A 1092 -18.45 18.99 -41.82
N ASP A 1093 -19.19 19.33 -42.87
CA ASP A 1093 -20.66 19.20 -42.93
C ASP A 1093 -21.44 19.87 -41.76
N ASN A 1094 -20.88 20.91 -41.12
CA ASN A 1094 -21.54 21.62 -40.01
C ASN A 1094 -22.49 22.72 -40.52
N GLU A 1095 -23.55 23.01 -39.76
CA GLU A 1095 -24.57 24.00 -40.13
C GLU A 1095 -24.70 25.11 -39.08
N ALA A 1096 -24.65 26.37 -39.51
CA ALA A 1096 -24.93 27.52 -38.66
C ALA A 1096 -26.09 28.36 -39.23
N SER A 1097 -27.13 28.62 -38.43
CA SER A 1097 -28.30 29.39 -38.89
C SER A 1097 -28.06 30.90 -39.09
N TYR A 1098 -26.84 31.40 -38.86
CA TYR A 1098 -26.45 32.78 -39.12
C TYR A 1098 -25.03 32.97 -39.69
N ARG A 1099 -23.97 32.60 -38.97
CA ARG A 1099 -22.56 32.85 -39.40
C ARG A 1099 -21.62 31.68 -39.16
N GLY A 1100 -20.70 31.45 -40.10
CA GLY A 1100 -19.59 30.51 -39.91
C GLY A 1100 -20.08 29.08 -39.76
N GLY A 1101 -20.38 28.38 -40.86
CA GLY A 1101 -20.93 27.02 -40.79
C GLY A 1101 -19.98 26.07 -40.06
N GLY A 1102 -18.71 26.07 -40.46
CA GLY A 1102 -17.63 25.38 -39.76
C GLY A 1102 -17.14 26.20 -38.56
N ILE A 1103 -16.62 27.40 -38.80
CA ILE A 1103 -15.98 28.23 -37.77
C ILE A 1103 -16.56 29.65 -37.72
N TYR A 1104 -16.89 30.12 -36.52
CA TYR A 1104 -17.16 31.52 -36.21
C TYR A 1104 -16.20 31.98 -35.11
N ALA A 1105 -15.32 32.95 -35.41
CA ALA A 1105 -14.38 33.48 -34.43
C ALA A 1105 -14.25 35.00 -34.54
N ILE A 1106 -14.30 35.68 -33.40
CA ILE A 1106 -14.15 37.14 -33.29
C ILE A 1106 -13.07 37.44 -32.24
N GLY A 1107 -12.08 38.26 -32.57
CA GLY A 1107 -11.04 38.73 -31.64
C GLY A 1107 -11.37 40.05 -30.94
N GLN A 1108 -10.42 40.56 -30.15
CA GLN A 1108 -10.45 41.95 -29.69
C GLN A 1108 -9.19 42.71 -30.10
N ALA A 1109 -9.39 43.88 -30.72
CA ALA A 1109 -8.33 44.79 -31.12
C ALA A 1109 -7.28 45.05 -30.00
N GLU A 1110 -6.03 45.17 -30.45
CA GLU A 1110 -4.85 45.69 -29.72
C GLU A 1110 -4.00 44.72 -28.88
N ARG A 1111 -4.26 43.40 -28.79
CA ARG A 1111 -3.38 42.52 -27.97
C ARG A 1111 -3.15 41.09 -28.47
N TRP A 1112 -4.21 40.33 -28.71
CA TRP A 1112 -4.18 38.97 -29.23
C TRP A 1112 -5.31 38.85 -30.26
N TYR A 1113 -5.24 37.84 -31.12
CA TYR A 1113 -6.19 37.64 -32.21
C TYR A 1113 -6.44 36.12 -32.39
N PRO A 1114 -7.64 35.67 -32.77
CA PRO A 1114 -7.88 34.29 -33.17
C PRO A 1114 -6.95 33.88 -34.30
N LEU A 1115 -6.40 32.66 -34.21
CA LEU A 1115 -5.57 32.06 -35.24
C LEU A 1115 -6.16 30.71 -35.63
N VAL A 1116 -6.56 30.59 -36.90
CA VAL A 1116 -6.93 29.31 -37.51
C VAL A 1116 -5.78 28.89 -38.44
N SER A 1117 -5.15 27.75 -38.18
CA SER A 1117 -3.98 27.30 -38.94
C SER A 1117 -4.02 25.80 -39.24
N LEU A 1118 -3.56 25.42 -40.44
CA LEU A 1118 -3.49 24.02 -40.89
C LEU A 1118 -4.83 23.26 -40.83
N CYS A 1119 -5.96 23.97 -40.96
CA CYS A 1119 -7.29 23.39 -40.79
C CYS A 1119 -7.93 22.97 -42.13
N GLN A 1120 -8.82 21.98 -42.06
CA GLN A 1120 -9.72 21.57 -43.14
C GLN A 1120 -11.14 22.06 -42.80
N ILE A 1121 -11.77 22.83 -43.70
CA ILE A 1121 -13.09 23.42 -43.49
C ILE A 1121 -13.93 23.08 -44.72
N GLU A 1122 -14.71 22.00 -44.64
CA GLU A 1122 -15.31 21.34 -45.80
C GLU A 1122 -16.84 21.22 -45.71
N ASN A 1123 -17.55 21.50 -46.80
CA ASN A 1123 -19.00 21.28 -46.97
C ASN A 1123 -19.91 21.93 -45.91
N ASN A 1124 -19.42 22.90 -45.15
CA ASN A 1124 -20.20 23.57 -44.11
C ASN A 1124 -21.17 24.59 -44.73
N SER A 1125 -22.26 24.91 -44.01
CA SER A 1125 -23.29 25.83 -44.50
C SER A 1125 -23.65 26.89 -43.47
N ALA A 1126 -23.72 28.16 -43.90
CA ALA A 1126 -24.26 29.25 -43.11
C ALA A 1126 -24.77 30.41 -43.97
N PRO A 1127 -25.77 31.20 -43.54
CA PRO A 1127 -26.18 32.39 -44.28
C PRO A 1127 -25.04 33.37 -44.58
N GLN A 1128 -24.02 33.48 -43.71
CA GLN A 1128 -22.85 34.35 -43.85
C GLN A 1128 -21.54 33.59 -43.58
N GLY A 1129 -20.60 33.55 -44.52
CA GLY A 1129 -19.34 32.82 -44.35
C GLY A 1129 -19.56 31.32 -44.18
N GLY A 1130 -19.89 30.61 -45.26
CA GLY A 1130 -20.34 29.22 -45.21
C GLY A 1130 -19.33 28.29 -44.54
N GLY A 1131 -18.05 28.40 -44.90
CA GLY A 1131 -16.95 27.72 -44.22
C GLY A 1131 -16.59 28.39 -42.90
N ALA A 1132 -16.06 29.61 -42.96
CA ALA A 1132 -15.69 30.37 -41.78
C ALA A 1132 -16.02 31.87 -41.84
N HIS A 1133 -16.32 32.43 -40.68
CA HIS A 1133 -16.44 33.87 -40.43
C HIS A 1133 -15.42 34.28 -39.37
N ILE A 1134 -14.41 35.06 -39.78
CA ILE A 1134 -13.31 35.52 -38.92
C ILE A 1134 -13.33 37.05 -38.87
N ALA A 1135 -13.33 37.61 -37.67
CA ALA A 1135 -13.22 39.05 -37.45
C ALA A 1135 -12.11 39.35 -36.42
N GLU A 1136 -11.25 40.33 -36.72
CA GLU A 1136 -10.09 40.68 -35.88
C GLU A 1136 -9.22 39.46 -35.55
N GLY A 1137 -8.92 38.66 -36.58
CA GLY A 1137 -8.27 37.34 -36.50
C GLY A 1137 -7.63 36.91 -37.82
N ASP A 1138 -6.72 35.94 -37.77
CA ASP A 1138 -6.01 35.42 -38.95
C ASP A 1138 -6.38 33.96 -39.24
N ILE A 1139 -6.49 33.62 -40.53
CA ILE A 1139 -6.54 32.24 -41.02
C ILE A 1139 -5.36 31.99 -41.96
N MET A 1140 -4.62 30.91 -41.74
CA MET A 1140 -3.43 30.59 -42.53
C MET A 1140 -3.29 29.11 -42.87
N ALA A 1141 -2.59 28.83 -43.97
CA ALA A 1141 -2.20 27.47 -44.39
C ALA A 1141 -3.34 26.42 -44.36
N SER A 1142 -4.58 26.86 -44.57
CA SER A 1142 -5.80 26.07 -44.37
C SER A 1142 -6.53 25.82 -45.70
N THR A 1143 -7.30 24.74 -45.76
CA THR A 1143 -8.11 24.35 -46.93
C THR A 1143 -9.59 24.57 -46.63
N ILE A 1144 -10.28 25.31 -47.50
CA ILE A 1144 -11.68 25.71 -47.34
C ILE A 1144 -12.42 25.34 -48.63
N THR A 1145 -13.15 24.22 -48.61
CA THR A 1145 -13.71 23.60 -49.82
C THR A 1145 -15.19 23.25 -49.73
N GLY A 1146 -15.94 23.40 -50.83
CA GLY A 1146 -17.33 22.95 -50.94
C GLY A 1146 -18.37 23.65 -50.04
N ASN A 1147 -17.99 24.70 -49.31
CA ASN A 1147 -18.86 25.36 -48.34
C ASN A 1147 -19.90 26.26 -49.02
N VAL A 1148 -21.07 26.43 -48.39
CA VAL A 1148 -22.25 27.10 -48.99
C VAL A 1148 -22.73 28.27 -48.14
N ALA A 1149 -22.96 29.42 -48.78
CA ALA A 1149 -23.52 30.60 -48.13
C ALA A 1149 -24.64 31.30 -48.92
N SER A 1150 -25.47 32.06 -48.21
CA SER A 1150 -26.44 32.97 -48.84
C SER A 1150 -25.82 34.34 -49.16
N GLN A 1151 -24.90 34.82 -48.33
CA GLN A 1151 -24.28 36.14 -48.44
C GLN A 1151 -22.84 36.08 -47.95
N TRP A 1152 -21.97 36.95 -48.48
CA TRP A 1152 -20.65 37.27 -47.91
C TRP A 1152 -19.71 36.07 -47.76
N GLY A 1153 -19.29 35.48 -48.89
CA GLY A 1153 -18.30 34.40 -48.93
C GLY A 1153 -18.91 33.02 -48.69
N GLY A 1154 -18.88 32.15 -49.70
CA GLY A 1154 -19.21 30.74 -49.54
C GLY A 1154 -18.18 30.04 -48.66
N GLY A 1155 -16.90 30.30 -48.90
CA GLY A 1155 -15.79 29.82 -48.08
C GLY A 1155 -15.53 30.71 -46.87
N LEU A 1156 -15.08 31.95 -47.11
CA LEU A 1156 -14.57 32.85 -46.06
C LEU A 1156 -15.27 34.21 -46.02
N SER A 1157 -15.65 34.64 -44.81
CA SER A 1157 -16.11 36.00 -44.50
C SER A 1157 -15.12 36.67 -43.53
N LEU A 1158 -14.43 37.72 -43.96
CA LEU A 1158 -13.32 38.34 -43.22
C LEU A 1158 -13.59 39.80 -42.85
N PHE A 1159 -13.22 40.22 -41.62
CA PHE A 1159 -13.30 41.61 -41.15
C PHE A 1159 -12.07 42.00 -40.33
N LYS A 1160 -11.27 42.99 -40.78
CA LYS A 1160 -9.97 43.34 -40.16
C LYS A 1160 -9.06 42.11 -39.93
N SER A 1161 -9.01 41.24 -40.93
CA SER A 1161 -8.46 39.88 -40.83
C SER A 1161 -7.50 39.55 -41.96
N THR A 1162 -6.52 38.69 -41.71
CA THR A 1162 -5.65 38.15 -42.76
C THR A 1162 -6.08 36.73 -43.14
N ALA A 1163 -6.18 36.46 -44.44
CA ALA A 1163 -6.06 35.10 -44.97
C ALA A 1163 -4.69 34.96 -45.65
N SER A 1164 -3.88 33.98 -45.24
CA SER A 1164 -2.57 33.74 -45.86
C SER A 1164 -2.32 32.28 -46.22
N GLN A 1165 -1.69 32.00 -47.37
CA GLN A 1165 -1.33 30.63 -47.79
C GLN A 1165 -2.50 29.62 -47.80
N CYS A 1166 -3.75 30.08 -47.90
CA CYS A 1166 -4.94 29.24 -47.85
C CYS A 1166 -5.35 28.77 -49.26
N THR A 1167 -5.96 27.59 -49.33
CA THR A 1167 -6.66 27.10 -50.53
C THR A 1167 -8.16 27.24 -50.32
N VAL A 1168 -8.84 27.98 -51.20
CA VAL A 1168 -10.27 28.25 -51.14
C VAL A 1168 -10.90 27.84 -52.46
N ASN A 1169 -11.49 26.65 -52.52
CA ASN A 1169 -11.98 26.06 -53.77
C ASN A 1169 -13.43 25.54 -53.71
N ASP A 1170 -14.14 25.53 -54.84
CA ASP A 1170 -15.48 24.92 -54.98
C ASP A 1170 -16.57 25.46 -54.01
N ASN A 1171 -16.34 26.59 -53.34
CA ASN A 1171 -17.31 27.18 -52.42
C ASN A 1171 -18.38 27.97 -53.20
N THR A 1172 -19.60 28.03 -52.66
CA THR A 1172 -20.75 28.67 -53.32
C THR A 1172 -21.39 29.74 -52.45
N ALA A 1173 -21.65 30.93 -53.00
CA ALA A 1173 -22.46 31.96 -52.35
C ALA A 1173 -23.62 32.41 -53.23
N THR A 1174 -24.75 32.84 -52.64
CA THR A 1174 -25.79 33.53 -53.43
C THR A 1174 -25.38 34.97 -53.76
N THR A 1175 -24.89 35.75 -52.79
CA THR A 1175 -24.47 37.14 -53.00
C THR A 1175 -23.12 37.48 -52.33
N GLY A 1176 -22.37 38.42 -52.92
CA GLY A 1176 -21.16 38.98 -52.31
C GLY A 1176 -19.99 37.99 -52.15
N GLY A 1177 -19.45 37.47 -53.26
CA GLY A 1177 -18.24 36.64 -53.26
C GLY A 1177 -18.53 35.15 -53.07
N GLY A 1178 -18.27 34.32 -54.09
CA GLY A 1178 -18.45 32.87 -54.01
C GLY A 1178 -17.43 32.19 -53.11
N GLY A 1179 -16.14 32.55 -53.23
CA GLY A 1179 -15.07 32.04 -52.38
C GLY A 1179 -14.87 32.88 -51.11
N ILE A 1180 -14.32 34.08 -51.27
CA ILE A 1180 -13.93 34.98 -50.17
C ILE A 1180 -14.68 36.31 -50.26
N TRP A 1181 -15.16 36.81 -49.13
CA TRP A 1181 -15.65 38.17 -48.96
C TRP A 1181 -14.85 38.91 -47.89
N THR A 1182 -14.50 40.18 -48.15
CA THR A 1182 -13.77 41.03 -47.20
C THR A 1182 -14.50 42.33 -46.86
N GLY A 1183 -14.53 42.64 -45.55
CA GLY A 1183 -14.88 43.94 -45.01
C GLY A 1183 -13.70 44.92 -45.01
N MET A 1184 -13.78 45.94 -44.16
CA MET A 1184 -12.69 46.92 -44.01
C MET A 1184 -11.45 46.31 -43.33
N GLY A 1185 -10.27 46.66 -43.83
CA GLY A 1185 -8.98 46.41 -43.15
C GLY A 1185 -8.45 44.98 -43.30
N CYS A 1186 -8.87 44.23 -44.31
CA CYS A 1186 -8.48 42.84 -44.51
C CYS A 1186 -7.23 42.70 -45.40
N SER A 1187 -6.55 41.55 -45.31
CA SER A 1187 -5.47 41.17 -46.22
C SER A 1187 -5.69 39.74 -46.75
N ILE A 1188 -5.41 39.50 -48.02
CA ILE A 1188 -5.40 38.16 -48.64
C ILE A 1188 -4.04 37.98 -49.32
N LEU A 1189 -3.22 37.05 -48.81
CA LEU A 1189 -1.80 36.92 -49.14
C LEU A 1189 -1.47 35.49 -49.56
N ASP A 1190 -0.81 35.31 -50.70
CA ASP A 1190 -0.25 34.02 -51.14
C ASP A 1190 -1.28 32.86 -51.18
N CYS A 1191 -2.57 33.17 -51.36
CA CYS A 1191 -3.66 32.19 -51.35
C CYS A 1191 -4.02 31.70 -52.78
N VAL A 1192 -4.59 30.50 -52.85
CA VAL A 1192 -5.13 29.87 -54.05
C VAL A 1192 -6.65 29.92 -53.97
N VAL A 1193 -7.32 30.59 -54.92
CA VAL A 1193 -8.79 30.78 -54.90
C VAL A 1193 -9.38 30.31 -56.24
N THR A 1194 -9.97 29.13 -56.27
CA THR A 1194 -10.34 28.46 -57.53
C THR A 1194 -11.76 27.93 -57.57
N ASP A 1195 -12.40 27.94 -58.75
CA ASP A 1195 -13.63 27.19 -59.01
C ASP A 1195 -14.85 27.55 -58.11
N ASN A 1196 -14.76 28.66 -57.35
CA ASN A 1196 -15.83 29.14 -56.47
C ASN A 1196 -16.95 29.82 -57.27
N THR A 1197 -18.19 29.66 -56.82
CA THR A 1197 -19.40 30.01 -57.56
C THR A 1197 -20.23 31.09 -56.85
N LEU A 1198 -20.69 32.09 -57.60
CA LEU A 1198 -21.68 33.08 -57.15
C LEU A 1198 -22.99 32.90 -57.92
N THR A 1199 -24.12 32.64 -57.25
CA THR A 1199 -25.35 32.20 -57.93
C THR A 1199 -26.34 33.30 -58.30
N ASP A 1200 -26.36 34.46 -57.63
CA ASP A 1200 -27.24 35.57 -58.03
C ASP A 1200 -26.61 36.47 -59.08
N SER A 1201 -27.15 36.40 -60.30
CA SER A 1201 -26.79 37.26 -61.44
C SER A 1201 -27.01 38.77 -61.22
N ALA A 1202 -27.76 39.18 -60.19
CA ALA A 1202 -27.97 40.59 -59.83
C ALA A 1202 -26.97 41.11 -58.77
N SER A 1203 -26.13 40.23 -58.19
CA SER A 1203 -25.16 40.59 -57.14
C SER A 1203 -23.93 41.31 -57.71
N THR A 1204 -23.52 42.41 -57.07
CA THR A 1204 -22.35 43.22 -57.46
C THR A 1204 -21.02 42.65 -56.95
N GLY A 1205 -20.75 41.36 -57.18
CA GLY A 1205 -19.54 40.67 -56.68
C GLY A 1205 -19.01 39.61 -57.65
N GLY A 1206 -17.75 39.20 -57.47
CA GLY A 1206 -17.12 38.15 -58.28
C GLY A 1206 -17.35 36.74 -57.73
N GLY A 1207 -17.17 35.71 -58.57
CA GLY A 1207 -17.22 34.30 -58.13
C GLY A 1207 -16.11 33.95 -57.12
N GLY A 1208 -14.90 34.49 -57.29
CA GLY A 1208 -13.76 34.22 -56.42
C GLY A 1208 -13.74 35.08 -55.16
N ILE A 1209 -13.42 36.37 -55.32
CA ILE A 1209 -13.18 37.32 -54.23
C ILE A 1209 -14.08 38.55 -54.40
N ALA A 1210 -14.67 39.05 -53.31
CA ALA A 1210 -15.44 40.30 -53.29
C ALA A 1210 -15.01 41.20 -52.12
N CYS A 1211 -14.53 42.42 -52.42
CA CYS A 1211 -13.99 43.35 -51.43
C CYS A 1211 -14.93 44.54 -51.21
N ALA A 1212 -15.43 44.73 -49.99
CA ALA A 1212 -16.33 45.83 -49.60
C ALA A 1212 -15.63 47.00 -48.87
N GLY A 1213 -14.31 46.92 -48.69
CA GLY A 1213 -13.50 47.96 -48.06
C GLY A 1213 -12.03 47.87 -48.47
N GLY A 1214 -11.20 48.74 -47.89
CA GLY A 1214 -9.75 48.72 -48.11
C GLY A 1214 -9.17 47.35 -47.76
N THR A 1215 -8.79 46.59 -48.79
CA THR A 1215 -8.28 45.21 -48.70
C THR A 1215 -6.97 45.13 -49.46
N VAL A 1216 -5.93 44.54 -48.85
CA VAL A 1216 -4.67 44.24 -49.53
C VAL A 1216 -4.77 42.84 -50.15
N VAL A 1217 -4.41 42.70 -51.42
CA VAL A 1217 -4.40 41.41 -52.13
C VAL A 1217 -3.04 41.25 -52.81
N SER A 1218 -2.31 40.18 -52.49
CA SER A 1218 -0.93 39.94 -52.98
C SER A 1218 -0.61 38.45 -53.10
N GLY A 1219 0.29 38.08 -54.02
CA GLY A 1219 0.79 36.69 -54.15
C GLY A 1219 -0.22 35.65 -54.65
N MET A 1220 -1.40 36.08 -55.08
CA MET A 1220 -2.55 35.21 -55.32
C MET A 1220 -2.46 34.35 -56.58
N THR A 1221 -3.03 33.14 -56.51
CA THR A 1221 -3.45 32.36 -57.68
C THR A 1221 -4.98 32.33 -57.72
N VAL A 1222 -5.59 32.80 -58.82
CA VAL A 1222 -7.05 32.88 -58.97
C VAL A 1222 -7.48 32.38 -60.36
N HIS A 1223 -8.27 31.31 -60.44
CA HIS A 1223 -8.78 30.77 -61.72
C HIS A 1223 -10.12 30.03 -61.57
N GLY A 1224 -10.85 29.78 -62.66
CA GLY A 1224 -12.04 28.91 -62.68
C GLY A 1224 -13.30 29.43 -61.98
N ASN A 1225 -13.19 30.42 -61.10
CA ASN A 1225 -14.31 30.99 -60.35
C ASN A 1225 -15.39 31.61 -61.29
N SER A 1226 -16.68 31.40 -61.00
CA SER A 1226 -17.78 31.75 -61.89
C SER A 1226 -18.94 32.48 -61.19
N PRO A 1227 -19.37 33.67 -61.66
CA PRO A 1227 -20.73 34.14 -61.44
C PRO A 1227 -21.66 33.45 -62.44
N THR A 1228 -22.65 32.69 -61.95
CA THR A 1228 -23.54 31.95 -62.85
C THR A 1228 -24.37 32.91 -63.69
N ASN A 1229 -24.17 32.83 -65.01
CA ASN A 1229 -24.77 33.69 -66.05
C ASN A 1229 -24.25 35.14 -66.12
N CYS A 1230 -22.94 35.29 -66.39
CA CYS A 1230 -22.45 36.40 -67.22
C CYS A 1230 -23.08 36.27 -68.62
N ASN A 1231 -24.31 36.78 -68.80
CA ASN A 1231 -24.98 36.86 -70.09
C ASN A 1231 -24.07 37.67 -71.05
N SER A 1232 -23.95 37.27 -72.31
CA SER A 1232 -22.79 37.56 -73.19
C SER A 1232 -22.50 39.03 -73.53
N ASP A 1233 -23.28 39.97 -72.98
CA ASP A 1233 -23.20 41.41 -73.22
C ASP A 1233 -22.69 42.21 -72.00
N CYS A 1234 -22.30 41.56 -70.90
CA CYS A 1234 -21.72 42.26 -69.74
C CYS A 1234 -20.20 42.56 -69.96
N PRO A 1235 -19.75 43.83 -70.03
CA PRO A 1235 -18.36 44.16 -70.34
C PRO A 1235 -17.34 43.91 -69.21
N ALA A 1236 -17.74 43.21 -68.15
CA ALA A 1236 -16.99 43.03 -66.90
C ALA A 1236 -16.60 41.55 -66.62
N CYS A 1237 -16.67 40.69 -67.63
CA CYS A 1237 -16.01 39.38 -67.66
C CYS A 1237 -14.91 39.49 -68.75
N PRO A 1238 -13.60 39.32 -68.45
CA PRO A 1238 -13.03 38.40 -67.46
C PRO A 1238 -12.42 39.04 -66.19
#